data_AF-A0A8S1ZVK7-F1
#
_entry.id   AF-A0A8S1ZVK7-F1
#
_cell.length_a   1.000
_cell.length_b   1.000
_cell.length_c   1.000
_cell.angle_alpha   90.00
_cell.angle_beta   90.00
_cell.angle_gamma   90.00
#
_symmetry.space_group_name_H-M   'P 1'
#
loop_
_entity.id
_entity.type
_entity.pdbx_description
1 polymer ?
#
loop_
_entity_poly.entity_id
_entity_poly.type
_entity_poly.pdbx_seq_one_letter_code
_entity_poly.pdbx_strand_id
1 'polypeptide(L)'
;MELSETYACVPSTERGRGILISGDSKSDTILYTNGRSVVTLDLNNPLKVSIYGEHAYPATVARYSPNGEWIASGDVSGTVRIWGAYNDHVLKKEFKVLAGRIDDLQWSADGMRIVASGDGKGKSLVRAFMWDSGSNVGEFDGHSRRVLSCAIKPTRPFRIVTCGEDFLVNFYEGPPFKFKLSSREHSNFVNCVRFAPDGSKFITVSSDKKGIIYDGKTCEILGELSSDDGHKGSIYAVSWSPDGQQVLTVSADKSAKVWDISDNGSGTLKTTLNCPGSSGGVDDMLVGCLWQNDHIVTVSLGGTISIFSASDLDKSPFQFSGHMKNVSSLAVLKGNADYILSGSYDGLICKWMLGRGFCGKLQRTQNSQIKCFAAHEEEIVTSGYDNKISRISYKDDQCTNEESIDIGNQPKDLSLAPLSPDLLLVTFESGVVFLRDGKVVSTINLGFTVTALAVTPDGTEAIIGGQDGKLHLYSINGDSLTEEAVLEKHRGAISVIRYSPDLSMFASGDLNREAVVWDRVSREMKLKNMLYHSARINCLAWSPNSTMVATGSLDTCVIVYEVDKPAASRMTIKGAHLGGVYGLGFADDSHVWPPMFLFLLLLSASRSGDSSPSGDAVPLDTGDLNRQSFPKGFLFGTATSAYQVEGETHQDGRGPSIWDAFVKIPGKIANNATAEITVDQYHRYKEDVDLMQNLNFDAYRFSISWSRIFPEGTGKINWNGVAYYNRLIDYLIQKGITPYANLYHYDLPLALEQKYQGLLSKQVVDDFADYAEFCFKTFGDRVKNWMTFNEPRVVAALAAVQRYRQNYQEKQKGRIGILLDFVWFEPLTSSKADNDAAQRARDFHVGWFIHPIVYGEYPNTMQNIVKERLPNFTEEEVKMVKGSIDFVGINQYTTYFMSDPKISTTPKDLGYQQDWNVTFNFAKNGTPIGPRAHSEWLYNVPWGMYKALMYIKERYSNPTMILSENGMDDPGNITLTQGQNDTTRIKYYRDYLAQLKKAVDDGANLTGYFAWSLLDNFEWLSGYTSRFGIVYVDYKDLKRYPKMSALWFKQLLKRDQK
;
A
#
# COMPACT_ATOMS: atom_id res chain seq x y z
N MET A 1 9.12 17.53 -14.00
CA MET A 1 10.11 17.40 -12.92
C MET A 1 10.83 16.09 -13.16
N GLU A 2 12.11 16.14 -13.53
CA GLU A 2 12.88 14.97 -13.93
C GLU A 2 14.04 14.74 -12.94
N LEU A 3 14.24 13.49 -12.56
CA LEU A 3 15.23 13.03 -11.59
C LEU A 3 16.60 12.96 -12.26
N SER A 4 17.62 13.69 -11.77
CA SER A 4 18.94 13.70 -12.44
C SER A 4 19.92 12.63 -11.94
N GLU A 5 19.97 12.36 -10.62
CA GLU A 5 20.91 11.41 -10.00
C GLU A 5 20.21 10.63 -8.89
N THR A 6 20.64 9.39 -8.63
CA THR A 6 20.17 8.58 -7.50
C THR A 6 21.33 7.86 -6.84
N TYR A 7 21.53 8.09 -5.54
CA TYR A 7 22.51 7.34 -4.74
C TYR A 7 21.82 6.21 -3.98
N ALA A 8 22.12 4.98 -4.39
CA ALA A 8 21.52 3.79 -3.81
C ALA A 8 22.10 3.44 -2.43
N CYS A 9 21.28 2.77 -1.62
CA CYS A 9 21.81 1.97 -0.52
C CYS A 9 22.64 0.80 -1.05
N VAL A 10 23.53 0.28 -0.22
CA VAL A 10 24.35 -0.89 -0.55
C VAL A 10 23.61 -2.19 -0.22
N PRO A 11 24.03 -3.36 -0.74
CA PRO A 11 23.41 -4.64 -0.40
C PRO A 11 23.36 -4.88 1.11
N SER A 12 22.24 -5.43 1.60
CA SER A 12 22.17 -5.84 3.00
C SER A 12 23.01 -7.10 3.20
N THR A 13 23.97 -7.04 4.12
CA THR A 13 24.86 -8.14 4.46
C THR A 13 24.63 -8.63 5.90
N GLU A 14 25.11 -9.84 6.19
CA GLU A 14 25.05 -10.44 7.52
C GLU A 14 26.35 -11.23 7.75
N ARG A 15 26.92 -11.13 8.95
CA ARG A 15 28.17 -11.82 9.25
C ARG A 15 27.98 -13.34 9.20
N GLY A 16 28.95 -14.04 8.61
CA GLY A 16 28.91 -15.50 8.50
C GLY A 16 28.05 -16.02 7.36
N ARG A 17 27.60 -15.14 6.46
CA ARG A 17 26.66 -15.49 5.41
C ARG A 17 26.98 -14.80 4.08
N GLY A 18 26.92 -15.59 3.01
CA GLY A 18 27.03 -15.08 1.64
C GLY A 18 25.76 -14.39 1.15
N ILE A 19 25.93 -13.44 0.23
CA ILE A 19 24.84 -12.85 -0.54
C ILE A 19 24.95 -13.28 -2.00
N LEU A 20 23.80 -13.52 -2.63
CA LEU A 20 23.73 -14.05 -3.99
C LEU A 20 23.16 -12.96 -4.90
N ILE A 21 24.05 -12.12 -5.40
CA ILE A 21 23.71 -11.10 -6.40
C ILE A 21 23.48 -11.75 -7.78
N SER A 22 22.80 -11.03 -8.65
CA SER A 22 22.57 -11.44 -10.04
C SER A 22 22.66 -10.24 -10.96
N GLY A 23 22.66 -10.46 -12.27
CA GLY A 23 22.62 -9.39 -13.24
C GLY A 23 22.04 -9.87 -14.57
N ASP A 24 21.85 -8.92 -15.48
CA ASP A 24 21.49 -9.18 -16.86
C ASP A 24 22.62 -8.75 -17.79
N SER A 25 23.20 -9.75 -18.47
CA SER A 25 24.27 -9.57 -19.45
C SER A 25 23.90 -8.68 -20.65
N LYS A 26 22.60 -8.47 -20.93
CA LYS A 26 22.18 -7.63 -22.07
C LYS A 26 22.21 -6.15 -21.75
N SER A 27 21.91 -5.80 -20.49
CA SER A 27 21.82 -4.40 -20.03
C SER A 27 22.99 -3.96 -19.17
N ASP A 28 23.93 -4.86 -18.83
CA ASP A 28 25.00 -4.62 -17.88
C ASP A 28 24.52 -4.10 -16.52
N THR A 29 23.36 -4.59 -16.09
CA THR A 29 22.78 -4.25 -14.79
C THR A 29 22.96 -5.37 -13.78
N ILE A 30 23.06 -5.01 -12.50
CA ILE A 30 23.05 -5.93 -11.36
C ILE A 30 21.83 -5.71 -10.48
N LEU A 31 21.39 -6.79 -9.83
CA LEU A 31 20.32 -6.82 -8.85
C LEU A 31 20.87 -7.21 -7.47
N TYR A 32 20.49 -6.44 -6.47
CA TYR A 32 20.71 -6.77 -5.07
C TYR A 32 19.55 -6.28 -4.21
N THR A 33 19.53 -6.69 -2.94
CA THR A 33 18.43 -6.37 -2.02
C THR A 33 18.90 -5.64 -0.78
N ASN A 34 18.11 -4.66 -0.33
CA ASN A 34 18.28 -4.02 0.97
C ASN A 34 16.89 -3.67 1.54
N GLY A 35 16.67 -4.01 2.81
CA GLY A 35 15.39 -3.79 3.45
C GLY A 35 14.28 -4.52 2.68
N ARG A 36 13.23 -3.81 2.32
CA ARG A 36 12.09 -4.33 1.54
C ARG A 36 12.24 -4.11 0.03
N SER A 37 13.42 -3.67 -0.40
CA SER A 37 13.63 -3.21 -1.76
C SER A 37 14.58 -4.11 -2.53
N VAL A 38 14.32 -4.22 -3.83
CA VAL A 38 15.25 -4.73 -4.83
C VAL A 38 15.82 -3.51 -5.57
N VAL A 39 17.14 -3.44 -5.67
CA VAL A 39 17.86 -2.36 -6.33
C VAL A 39 18.48 -2.89 -7.61
N THR A 40 18.25 -2.17 -8.69
CA THR A 40 18.85 -2.38 -10.01
C THR A 40 19.88 -1.28 -10.25
N LEU A 41 21.13 -1.67 -10.48
CA LEU A 41 22.25 -0.75 -10.69
C LEU A 41 22.94 -1.06 -12.01
N ASP A 42 23.18 -0.02 -12.82
CA ASP A 42 23.94 -0.09 -14.08
C ASP A 42 25.45 -0.10 -13.78
N LEU A 43 26.17 -1.10 -14.29
CA LEU A 43 27.61 -1.26 -14.03
C LEU A 43 28.47 -0.23 -14.77
N ASN A 44 27.98 0.30 -15.89
CA ASN A 44 28.67 1.32 -16.68
C ASN A 44 28.40 2.72 -16.14
N ASN A 45 27.22 2.93 -15.54
CA ASN A 45 26.86 4.17 -14.88
C ASN A 45 26.19 3.92 -13.51
N PRO A 46 26.98 3.75 -12.43
CA PRO A 46 26.47 3.41 -11.09
C PRO A 46 25.51 4.44 -10.45
N LEU A 47 25.36 5.63 -11.03
CA LEU A 47 24.38 6.64 -10.61
C LEU A 47 22.98 6.39 -11.20
N LYS A 48 22.89 5.56 -12.24
CA LYS A 48 21.63 5.14 -12.86
C LYS A 48 21.09 3.94 -12.11
N VAL A 49 20.14 4.21 -11.23
CA VAL A 49 19.57 3.23 -10.30
C VAL A 49 18.05 3.19 -10.44
N SER A 50 17.48 1.99 -10.36
CA SER A 50 16.04 1.76 -10.29
C SER A 50 15.73 0.89 -9.06
N ILE A 51 14.63 1.18 -8.36
CA ILE A 51 14.28 0.51 -7.10
C ILE A 51 12.85 0.01 -7.14
N TYR A 52 12.67 -1.25 -6.76
CA TYR A 52 11.37 -1.87 -6.53
C TYR A 52 11.15 -2.11 -5.03
N GLY A 53 10.20 -1.39 -4.43
CA GLY A 53 9.97 -1.34 -2.97
C GLY A 53 8.69 -2.02 -2.47
N GLU A 54 8.09 -2.91 -3.24
CA GLU A 54 6.73 -3.44 -3.00
C GLU A 54 6.69 -4.72 -2.16
N HIS A 55 7.83 -5.24 -1.67
CA HIS A 55 7.79 -6.36 -0.74
C HIS A 55 7.25 -5.93 0.64
N ALA A 56 6.32 -6.70 1.20
CA ALA A 56 5.84 -6.46 2.56
C ALA A 56 6.90 -6.77 3.63
N TYR A 57 7.80 -7.70 3.33
CA TYR A 57 8.87 -8.18 4.22
C TYR A 57 10.24 -7.97 3.58
N PRO A 58 11.34 -8.02 4.36
CA PRO A 58 12.68 -7.85 3.79
C PRO A 58 12.96 -8.76 2.59
N ALA A 59 13.35 -8.18 1.47
CA ALA A 59 13.75 -8.87 0.25
C ALA A 59 15.13 -9.52 0.45
N THR A 60 15.34 -10.67 -0.17
CA THR A 60 16.54 -11.50 0.09
C THR A 60 17.33 -11.87 -1.15
N VAL A 61 16.66 -12.03 -2.30
CA VAL A 61 17.28 -12.39 -3.58
C VAL A 61 16.39 -11.90 -4.71
N ALA A 62 16.99 -11.52 -5.84
CA ALA A 62 16.27 -11.20 -7.06
C ALA A 62 17.07 -11.66 -8.28
N ARG A 63 16.39 -12.14 -9.33
CA ARG A 63 16.99 -12.54 -10.60
C ARG A 63 16.14 -12.18 -11.81
N TYR A 64 16.81 -11.75 -12.87
CA TYR A 64 16.23 -11.61 -14.20
C TYR A 64 15.80 -12.96 -14.76
N SER A 65 14.69 -12.94 -15.46
CA SER A 65 14.28 -13.97 -16.40
C SER A 65 15.23 -14.00 -17.61
N PRO A 66 15.38 -15.14 -18.32
CA PRO A 66 16.32 -15.25 -19.43
C PRO A 66 16.06 -14.28 -20.59
N ASN A 67 14.82 -13.81 -20.76
CA ASN A 67 14.50 -12.81 -21.77
C ASN A 67 14.85 -11.38 -21.33
N GLY A 68 15.03 -11.13 -20.03
CA GLY A 68 15.33 -9.83 -19.44
C GLY A 68 14.09 -8.98 -19.12
N GLU A 69 12.88 -9.44 -19.44
CA GLU A 69 11.66 -8.65 -19.30
C GLU A 69 11.07 -8.70 -17.89
N TRP A 70 11.30 -9.80 -17.17
CA TRP A 70 10.76 -10.06 -15.85
C TRP A 70 11.86 -10.23 -14.82
N ILE A 71 11.60 -9.79 -13.59
CA ILE A 71 12.42 -10.06 -12.42
C ILE A 71 11.58 -10.90 -11.44
N ALA A 72 12.17 -11.98 -10.93
CA ALA A 72 11.64 -12.72 -9.79
C ALA A 72 12.43 -12.34 -8.54
N SER A 73 11.75 -11.91 -7.48
CA SER A 73 12.35 -11.54 -6.21
C SER A 73 11.69 -12.27 -5.03
N GLY A 74 12.50 -12.77 -4.11
CA GLY A 74 12.08 -13.49 -2.90
C GLY A 74 12.24 -12.66 -1.63
N ASP A 75 11.46 -12.99 -0.59
CA ASP A 75 11.57 -12.36 0.73
C ASP A 75 11.69 -13.36 1.89
N VAL A 76 11.99 -12.81 3.08
CA VAL A 76 12.13 -13.58 4.33
C VAL A 76 10.87 -14.31 4.77
N SER A 77 9.71 -13.95 4.23
CA SER A 77 8.46 -14.64 4.56
C SER A 77 8.29 -15.93 3.76
N GLY A 78 8.98 -16.08 2.63
CA GLY A 78 8.82 -17.20 1.71
C GLY A 78 7.97 -16.88 0.48
N THR A 79 7.71 -15.60 0.24
CA THR A 79 6.97 -15.13 -0.92
C THR A 79 7.93 -14.81 -2.06
N VAL A 80 7.57 -15.20 -3.28
CA VAL A 80 8.27 -14.80 -4.52
C VAL A 80 7.32 -13.95 -5.35
N ARG A 81 7.77 -12.76 -5.75
CA ARG A 81 7.06 -11.80 -6.59
C ARG A 81 7.72 -11.77 -7.96
N ILE A 82 6.91 -11.73 -9.01
CA ILE A 82 7.37 -11.63 -10.40
C ILE A 82 6.79 -10.34 -10.98
N TRP A 83 7.66 -9.46 -11.44
CA TRP A 83 7.31 -8.11 -11.86
C TRP A 83 8.15 -7.68 -13.08
N GLY A 84 7.67 -6.67 -13.81
CA GLY A 84 8.35 -6.18 -15.01
C GLY A 84 9.68 -5.50 -14.69
N ALA A 85 10.77 -5.90 -15.36
CA ALA A 85 12.05 -5.21 -15.29
C ALA A 85 11.96 -3.75 -15.80
N TYR A 86 11.07 -3.54 -16.76
CA TYR A 86 10.75 -2.26 -17.40
C TYR A 86 9.24 -1.98 -17.26
N ASN A 87 8.80 -0.74 -17.51
CA ASN A 87 7.40 -0.27 -17.37
C ASN A 87 6.90 -0.24 -15.91
N ASP A 88 7.46 0.65 -15.09
CA ASP A 88 6.98 0.96 -13.73
C ASP A 88 6.84 -0.24 -12.78
N HIS A 89 7.64 -1.29 -13.00
CA HIS A 89 7.72 -2.46 -12.13
C HIS A 89 6.39 -3.18 -11.86
N VAL A 90 5.50 -3.22 -12.86
CA VAL A 90 4.17 -3.84 -12.74
C VAL A 90 4.27 -5.28 -12.23
N LEU A 91 3.59 -5.55 -11.11
CA LEU A 91 3.49 -6.90 -10.53
C LEU A 91 2.66 -7.80 -11.44
N LYS A 92 3.26 -8.90 -11.89
CA LYS A 92 2.58 -9.89 -12.74
C LYS A 92 1.99 -11.03 -11.92
N LYS A 93 2.76 -11.56 -10.98
CA LYS A 93 2.36 -12.68 -10.11
C LYS A 93 3.03 -12.61 -8.75
N GLU A 94 2.36 -13.19 -7.76
CA GLU A 94 2.90 -13.39 -6.42
C GLU A 94 2.53 -14.79 -5.95
N PHE A 95 3.52 -15.52 -5.40
CA PHE A 95 3.32 -16.86 -4.88
C PHE A 95 3.94 -17.02 -3.51
N LYS A 96 3.22 -17.73 -2.62
CA LYS A 96 3.81 -18.29 -1.41
C LYS A 96 4.54 -19.58 -1.78
N VAL A 97 5.86 -19.50 -1.89
CA VAL A 97 6.70 -20.60 -2.37
C VAL A 97 7.16 -21.48 -1.22
N LEU A 98 7.76 -20.88 -0.19
CA LEU A 98 8.18 -21.53 1.05
C LEU A 98 7.46 -20.93 2.27
N ALA A 99 7.54 -21.60 3.42
CA ALA A 99 6.95 -21.11 4.68
C ALA A 99 7.88 -20.18 5.47
N GLY A 100 9.17 -20.19 5.15
CA GLY A 100 10.21 -19.34 5.70
C GLY A 100 11.00 -18.65 4.60
N ARG A 101 12.17 -18.13 4.96
CA ARG A 101 12.98 -17.26 4.11
C ARG A 101 13.37 -17.92 2.78
N ILE A 102 13.26 -17.18 1.68
CA ILE A 102 13.91 -17.54 0.41
C ILE A 102 15.38 -17.12 0.47
N ASP A 103 16.29 -18.03 0.17
CA ASP A 103 17.74 -17.80 0.20
C ASP A 103 18.35 -17.72 -1.20
N ASP A 104 17.83 -18.50 -2.13
CA ASP A 104 18.18 -18.43 -3.54
C ASP A 104 16.97 -18.76 -4.42
N LEU A 105 17.00 -18.30 -5.65
CA LEU A 105 16.05 -18.67 -6.68
C LEU A 105 16.73 -18.66 -8.05
N GLN A 106 16.28 -19.46 -9.02
CA GLN A 106 16.78 -19.40 -10.39
C GLN A 106 15.70 -19.73 -11.42
N TRP A 107 15.71 -18.99 -12.52
CA TRP A 107 14.89 -19.27 -13.70
C TRP A 107 15.47 -20.42 -14.52
N SER A 108 14.61 -21.27 -15.07
CA SER A 108 15.00 -22.17 -16.14
C SER A 108 15.34 -21.38 -17.41
N ALA A 109 16.27 -21.90 -18.23
CA ALA A 109 16.70 -21.23 -19.46
C ALA A 109 15.57 -21.04 -20.49
N ASP A 110 14.53 -21.88 -20.45
CA ASP A 110 13.33 -21.71 -21.28
C ASP A 110 12.36 -20.64 -20.75
N GLY A 111 12.67 -20.00 -19.61
CA GLY A 111 11.85 -18.95 -19.01
C GLY A 111 10.51 -19.43 -18.45
N MET A 112 10.29 -20.75 -18.33
CA MET A 112 8.99 -21.31 -17.92
C MET A 112 8.90 -21.65 -16.43
N ARG A 113 10.03 -21.90 -15.75
CA ARG A 113 10.07 -22.42 -14.38
C ARG A 113 10.98 -21.58 -13.51
N ILE A 114 10.66 -21.55 -12.23
CA ILE A 114 11.52 -21.00 -11.19
C ILE A 114 11.73 -22.08 -10.14
N VAL A 115 12.99 -22.32 -9.78
CA VAL A 115 13.35 -23.05 -8.56
C VAL A 115 13.67 -22.04 -7.47
N ALA A 116 13.19 -22.26 -6.26
CA ALA A 116 13.55 -21.46 -5.09
C ALA A 116 13.93 -22.39 -3.94
N SER A 117 14.92 -21.96 -3.15
CA SER A 117 15.42 -22.67 -1.98
C SER A 117 15.51 -21.76 -0.76
N GLY A 118 15.40 -22.34 0.43
CA GLY A 118 15.59 -21.61 1.66
C GLY A 118 15.13 -22.38 2.90
N ASP A 119 14.46 -21.68 3.81
CA ASP A 119 13.89 -22.25 5.02
C ASP A 119 12.42 -22.63 4.83
N GLY A 120 12.13 -23.91 5.09
CA GLY A 120 10.83 -24.53 4.94
C GLY A 120 10.00 -24.57 6.21
N LYS A 121 10.55 -24.16 7.38
CA LYS A 121 9.91 -24.27 8.71
C LYS A 121 9.20 -25.62 8.94
N GLY A 122 9.88 -26.71 8.57
CA GLY A 122 9.37 -28.09 8.73
C GLY A 122 8.43 -28.61 7.64
N LYS A 123 8.29 -27.89 6.50
CA LYS A 123 7.54 -28.37 5.32
C LYS A 123 8.47 -28.83 4.19
N SER A 124 8.82 -27.91 3.30
CA SER A 124 9.67 -28.15 2.14
C SER A 124 10.68 -27.02 2.04
N LEU A 125 11.93 -27.38 1.75
CA LEU A 125 13.08 -26.46 1.72
C LEU A 125 13.38 -25.96 0.31
N VAL A 126 12.87 -26.64 -0.71
CA VAL A 126 13.09 -26.37 -2.13
C VAL A 126 11.79 -26.58 -2.87
N ARG A 127 11.44 -25.67 -3.78
CA ARG A 127 10.29 -25.83 -4.66
C ARG A 127 10.59 -25.31 -6.06
N ALA A 128 10.29 -26.12 -7.07
CA ALA A 128 10.26 -25.68 -8.47
C ALA A 128 8.81 -25.56 -8.95
N PHE A 129 8.49 -24.45 -9.60
CA PHE A 129 7.12 -24.15 -10.03
C PHE A 129 7.10 -23.44 -11.38
N MET A 130 5.96 -23.52 -12.08
CA MET A 130 5.70 -22.74 -13.29
C MET A 130 5.48 -21.28 -12.92
N TRP A 131 6.18 -20.34 -13.57
CA TRP A 131 6.16 -18.93 -13.16
C TRP A 131 4.79 -18.25 -13.39
N ASP A 132 4.00 -18.73 -14.33
CA ASP A 132 2.71 -18.14 -14.74
C ASP A 132 1.53 -18.66 -13.91
N SER A 133 1.50 -19.97 -13.63
CA SER A 133 0.42 -20.65 -12.91
C SER A 133 0.72 -20.91 -11.43
N GLY A 134 1.99 -20.92 -11.03
CA GLY A 134 2.42 -21.35 -9.69
C GLY A 134 2.36 -22.86 -9.46
N SER A 135 2.01 -23.65 -10.49
CA SER A 135 1.91 -25.10 -10.43
C SER A 135 3.26 -25.73 -10.08
N ASN A 136 3.26 -26.71 -9.17
CA ASN A 136 4.46 -27.41 -8.76
C ASN A 136 5.01 -28.30 -9.89
N VAL A 137 6.34 -28.33 -10.08
CA VAL A 137 7.02 -29.04 -11.18
C VAL A 137 8.03 -30.06 -10.66
N GLY A 138 7.75 -30.67 -9.51
CA GLY A 138 8.59 -31.74 -8.98
C GLY A 138 8.40 -31.97 -7.49
N GLU A 139 9.06 -33.00 -6.99
CA GLU A 139 9.15 -33.31 -5.56
C GLU A 139 10.60 -33.19 -5.13
N PHE A 140 10.82 -32.51 -4.01
CA PHE A 140 12.15 -32.15 -3.53
C PHE A 140 12.33 -32.66 -2.12
N ASP A 141 13.02 -33.80 -2.01
CA ASP A 141 13.45 -34.43 -0.77
C ASP A 141 14.98 -34.53 -0.73
N GLY A 142 15.53 -34.75 0.46
CA GLY A 142 16.95 -35.07 0.66
C GLY A 142 17.72 -34.09 1.55
N HIS A 143 17.23 -32.86 1.74
CA HIS A 143 17.82 -31.93 2.70
C HIS A 143 17.16 -32.06 4.08
N SER A 144 17.97 -31.97 5.13
CA SER A 144 17.52 -32.02 6.53
C SER A 144 17.60 -30.66 7.25
N ARG A 145 18.31 -29.71 6.65
CA ARG A 145 18.46 -28.33 7.12
C ARG A 145 18.26 -27.37 5.97
N ARG A 146 18.22 -26.08 6.30
CA ARG A 146 18.05 -24.97 5.36
C ARG A 146 18.95 -25.09 4.13
N VAL A 147 18.37 -24.82 2.97
CA VAL A 147 19.05 -24.89 1.67
C VAL A 147 19.48 -23.48 1.26
N LEU A 148 20.79 -23.27 1.16
CA LEU A 148 21.40 -21.95 1.00
C LEU A 148 21.45 -21.50 -0.47
N SER A 149 21.60 -22.44 -1.40
CA SER A 149 21.66 -22.13 -2.83
C SER A 149 21.03 -23.23 -3.68
N CYS A 150 20.46 -22.82 -4.81
CA CYS A 150 19.95 -23.72 -5.83
C CYS A 150 20.43 -23.27 -7.20
N ALA A 151 20.61 -24.24 -8.10
CA ALA A 151 20.91 -23.96 -9.48
C ALA A 151 20.18 -24.90 -10.45
N ILE A 152 19.80 -24.40 -11.62
CA ILE A 152 19.20 -25.18 -12.70
C ILE A 152 20.13 -25.22 -13.91
N LYS A 153 20.33 -26.42 -14.46
CA LYS A 153 21.16 -26.62 -15.65
C LYS A 153 20.53 -25.89 -16.84
N PRO A 154 21.28 -25.01 -17.54
CA PRO A 154 20.73 -24.19 -18.61
C PRO A 154 20.37 -25.02 -19.85
N THR A 155 21.04 -26.14 -20.07
CA THR A 155 20.86 -27.01 -21.24
C THR A 155 20.16 -28.32 -20.89
N ARG A 156 19.47 -28.92 -21.87
CA ARG A 156 18.84 -30.24 -21.69
C ARG A 156 19.90 -31.36 -21.56
N PRO A 157 19.59 -32.48 -20.88
CA PRO A 157 18.39 -32.68 -20.07
C PRO A 157 18.43 -31.80 -18.81
N PHE A 158 17.29 -31.24 -18.39
CA PHE A 158 17.25 -30.32 -17.26
C PHE A 158 17.61 -31.04 -15.96
N ARG A 159 18.39 -30.35 -15.11
CA ARG A 159 18.83 -30.80 -13.79
C ARG A 159 18.69 -29.65 -12.82
N ILE A 160 18.38 -29.98 -11.58
CA ILE A 160 18.46 -29.02 -10.46
C ILE A 160 19.50 -29.55 -9.50
N VAL A 161 20.31 -28.64 -8.95
CA VAL A 161 21.27 -28.91 -7.89
C VAL A 161 21.00 -27.97 -6.73
N THR A 162 21.01 -28.48 -5.51
CA THR A 162 20.80 -27.68 -4.29
C THR A 162 21.87 -27.98 -3.27
N CYS A 163 22.24 -26.99 -2.46
CA CYS A 163 23.22 -27.16 -1.40
C CYS A 163 22.84 -26.37 -0.15
N GLY A 164 23.25 -26.84 1.04
CA GLY A 164 22.73 -26.28 2.29
C GLY A 164 23.57 -26.49 3.54
N GLU A 165 22.95 -26.17 4.69
CA GLU A 165 23.54 -26.23 6.03
C GLU A 165 23.75 -27.67 6.55
N ASP A 166 23.23 -28.67 5.86
CA ASP A 166 23.43 -30.10 6.16
C ASP A 166 24.66 -30.71 5.49
N PHE A 167 25.48 -29.86 4.87
CA PHE A 167 26.73 -30.19 4.18
C PHE A 167 26.52 -31.05 2.92
N LEU A 168 25.29 -31.14 2.43
CA LEU A 168 24.92 -31.96 1.28
C LEU A 168 24.82 -31.13 0.01
N VAL A 169 25.11 -31.79 -1.10
CA VAL A 169 24.77 -31.36 -2.46
C VAL A 169 23.79 -32.37 -3.02
N ASN A 170 22.54 -31.96 -3.26
CA ASN A 170 21.49 -32.83 -3.79
C ASN A 170 21.26 -32.55 -5.26
N PHE A 171 21.07 -33.62 -6.03
CA PHE A 171 20.91 -33.59 -7.47
C PHE A 171 19.55 -34.16 -7.86
N TYR A 172 18.84 -33.45 -8.74
CA TYR A 172 17.48 -33.79 -9.17
C TYR A 172 17.38 -33.84 -10.69
N GLU A 173 16.64 -34.82 -11.21
CA GLU A 173 16.36 -34.97 -12.64
C GLU A 173 14.89 -34.74 -12.97
N GLY A 174 14.60 -34.08 -14.08
CA GLY A 174 13.22 -33.75 -14.49
C GLY A 174 13.16 -32.95 -15.79
N PRO A 175 12.01 -32.34 -16.14
CA PRO A 175 10.74 -32.29 -15.38
C PRO A 175 9.79 -33.50 -15.61
N PRO A 176 8.89 -33.86 -14.64
CA PRO A 176 8.83 -33.32 -13.28
C PRO A 176 10.11 -33.68 -12.50
N PHE A 177 10.63 -32.74 -11.72
CA PHE A 177 11.89 -32.93 -11.00
C PHE A 177 11.72 -33.93 -9.84
N LYS A 178 12.66 -34.85 -9.72
CA LYS A 178 12.71 -35.86 -8.65
C LYS A 178 14.13 -36.02 -8.16
N PHE A 179 14.26 -36.33 -6.87
CA PHE A 179 15.55 -36.62 -6.26
C PHE A 179 16.25 -37.78 -6.97
N LYS A 180 17.54 -37.62 -7.26
CA LYS A 180 18.38 -38.64 -7.90
C LYS A 180 19.47 -39.15 -6.97
N LEU A 181 20.30 -38.24 -6.45
CA LEU A 181 21.43 -38.59 -5.59
C LEU A 181 21.83 -37.41 -4.69
N SER A 182 22.64 -37.73 -3.69
CA SER A 182 23.23 -36.78 -2.75
C SER A 182 24.74 -37.01 -2.66
N SER A 183 25.51 -35.93 -2.58
CA SER A 183 26.95 -35.93 -2.38
C SER A 183 27.30 -35.26 -1.05
N ARG A 184 28.21 -35.88 -0.27
CA ARG A 184 28.72 -35.35 1.01
C ARG A 184 30.24 -35.31 1.00
N GLU A 185 30.81 -34.50 0.11
CA GLU A 185 32.25 -34.26 0.07
C GLU A 185 32.68 -33.08 0.94
N HIS A 186 31.75 -32.16 1.19
CA HIS A 186 32.00 -31.00 2.03
C HIS A 186 31.84 -31.37 3.52
N SER A 187 32.71 -30.80 4.35
CA SER A 187 32.71 -31.02 5.81
C SER A 187 32.05 -29.88 6.60
N ASN A 188 31.53 -28.88 5.89
CA ASN A 188 30.89 -27.70 6.46
C ASN A 188 29.81 -27.14 5.51
N PHE A 189 29.16 -26.02 5.86
CA PHE A 189 28.08 -25.42 5.07
C PHE A 189 28.49 -25.19 3.62
N VAL A 190 27.71 -25.74 2.70
CA VAL A 190 27.89 -25.52 1.26
C VAL A 190 27.11 -24.27 0.87
N ASN A 191 27.84 -23.17 0.67
CA ASN A 191 27.26 -21.83 0.63
C ASN A 191 26.65 -21.48 -0.74
N CYS A 192 27.25 -21.93 -1.84
CA CYS A 192 26.82 -21.56 -3.19
C CYS A 192 27.08 -22.67 -4.21
N VAL A 193 26.15 -22.82 -5.17
CA VAL A 193 26.27 -23.73 -6.31
C VAL A 193 25.93 -22.99 -7.61
N ARG A 194 26.76 -23.14 -8.66
CA ARG A 194 26.50 -22.53 -9.98
C ARG A 194 26.90 -23.45 -11.13
N PHE A 195 26.04 -23.55 -12.13
CA PHE A 195 26.38 -24.16 -13.42
C PHE A 195 27.24 -23.22 -14.26
N ALA A 196 28.16 -23.80 -15.04
CA ALA A 196 28.78 -23.10 -16.15
C ALA A 196 27.71 -22.69 -17.18
N PRO A 197 27.93 -21.63 -17.99
CA PRO A 197 26.93 -21.14 -18.95
C PRO A 197 26.44 -22.19 -19.96
N ASP A 198 27.30 -23.13 -20.36
CA ASP A 198 26.97 -24.25 -21.25
C ASP A 198 26.23 -25.41 -20.54
N GLY A 199 26.27 -25.42 -19.20
CA GLY A 199 25.75 -26.47 -18.34
C GLY A 199 26.55 -27.78 -18.36
N SER A 200 27.77 -27.80 -18.92
CA SER A 200 28.63 -28.99 -18.94
C SER A 200 29.17 -29.35 -17.56
N LYS A 201 29.48 -28.34 -16.75
CA LYS A 201 30.01 -28.46 -15.39
C LYS A 201 29.18 -27.62 -14.41
N PHE A 202 29.24 -27.95 -13.12
CA PHE A 202 28.87 -27.02 -12.04
C PHE A 202 29.90 -27.06 -10.92
N ILE A 203 29.95 -25.99 -10.14
CA ILE A 203 30.86 -25.86 -9.00
C ILE A 203 30.06 -25.61 -7.73
N THR A 204 30.50 -26.21 -6.63
CA THR A 204 30.04 -25.91 -5.27
C THR A 204 31.17 -25.33 -4.46
N VAL A 205 30.87 -24.34 -3.61
CA VAL A 205 31.84 -23.74 -2.69
C VAL A 205 31.32 -23.77 -1.26
N SER A 206 32.24 -23.96 -0.30
CA SER A 206 31.88 -24.28 1.08
C SER A 206 32.70 -23.51 2.12
N SER A 207 32.16 -23.48 3.33
CA SER A 207 32.82 -22.99 4.53
C SER A 207 34.02 -23.85 4.97
N ASP A 208 34.20 -25.03 4.37
CA ASP A 208 35.40 -25.87 4.53
C ASP A 208 36.59 -25.42 3.65
N LYS A 209 36.44 -24.29 2.94
CA LYS A 209 37.45 -23.65 2.09
C LYS A 209 37.70 -24.36 0.76
N LYS A 210 36.87 -25.35 0.40
CA LYS A 210 36.98 -26.08 -0.87
C LYS A 210 36.00 -25.55 -1.91
N GLY A 211 36.41 -25.64 -3.17
CA GLY A 211 35.53 -25.58 -4.33
C GLY A 211 35.61 -26.89 -5.11
N ILE A 212 34.50 -27.59 -5.29
CA ILE A 212 34.46 -28.89 -5.97
C ILE A 212 33.70 -28.75 -7.28
N ILE A 213 34.25 -29.32 -8.36
CA ILE A 213 33.72 -29.25 -9.72
C ILE A 213 33.15 -30.62 -10.10
N TYR A 214 31.93 -30.59 -10.64
CA TYR A 214 31.14 -31.75 -10.97
C TYR A 214 30.73 -31.74 -12.44
N ASP A 215 30.47 -32.91 -13.00
CA ASP A 215 29.77 -33.07 -14.27
C ASP A 215 28.32 -32.61 -14.16
N GLY A 216 27.90 -31.75 -15.08
CA GLY A 216 26.57 -31.13 -15.08
C GLY A 216 25.41 -32.10 -15.33
N LYS A 217 25.66 -33.26 -15.91
CA LYS A 217 24.64 -34.25 -16.28
C LYS A 217 24.56 -35.42 -15.29
N THR A 218 25.71 -35.90 -14.81
CA THR A 218 25.82 -37.11 -13.96
C THR A 218 26.00 -36.78 -12.49
N CYS A 219 26.48 -35.56 -12.14
CA CYS A 219 26.89 -35.18 -10.79
C CYS A 219 28.13 -35.95 -10.28
N GLU A 220 28.93 -36.52 -11.18
CA GLU A 220 30.22 -37.10 -10.83
C GLU A 220 31.25 -36.00 -10.56
N ILE A 221 32.12 -36.21 -9.57
CA ILE A 221 33.19 -35.27 -9.23
C ILE A 221 34.26 -35.34 -10.31
N LEU A 222 34.59 -34.20 -10.91
CA LEU A 222 35.66 -34.07 -11.89
C LEU A 222 36.97 -33.67 -11.22
N GLY A 223 36.91 -32.73 -10.28
CA GLY A 223 38.08 -32.23 -9.57
C GLY A 223 37.73 -31.20 -8.50
N GLU A 224 38.75 -30.55 -7.95
CA GLU A 224 38.62 -29.47 -6.97
C GLU A 224 39.56 -28.30 -7.32
N LEU A 225 39.27 -27.13 -6.74
CA LEU A 225 40.18 -25.98 -6.77
C LEU A 225 41.44 -26.31 -5.95
N SER A 226 42.62 -25.93 -6.46
CA SER A 226 43.91 -26.20 -5.82
C SER A 226 43.93 -25.77 -4.35
N SER A 227 44.38 -26.68 -3.48
CA SER A 227 44.55 -26.41 -2.04
C SER A 227 45.76 -25.54 -1.73
N ASP A 228 46.81 -25.58 -2.56
CA ASP A 228 48.09 -24.92 -2.28
C ASP A 228 47.94 -23.39 -2.26
N ASP A 229 47.09 -22.87 -3.14
CA ASP A 229 46.75 -21.45 -3.26
C ASP A 229 45.31 -21.13 -2.84
N GLY A 230 44.71 -22.06 -2.08
CA GLY A 230 43.34 -22.03 -1.59
C GLY A 230 42.98 -20.82 -0.71
N HIS A 231 41.69 -20.61 -0.52
CA HIS A 231 41.21 -19.64 0.46
C HIS A 231 41.56 -20.06 1.89
N LYS A 232 41.84 -19.08 2.76
CA LYS A 232 42.17 -19.30 4.17
C LYS A 232 40.92 -19.27 5.08
N GLY A 233 39.80 -18.78 4.57
CA GLY A 233 38.50 -18.67 5.24
C GLY A 233 37.36 -19.26 4.42
N SER A 234 36.14 -19.21 4.96
CA SER A 234 34.92 -19.71 4.30
C SER A 234 34.69 -19.05 2.94
N ILE A 235 34.43 -19.86 1.91
CA ILE A 235 34.08 -19.35 0.58
C ILE A 235 32.57 -19.16 0.52
N TYR A 236 32.11 -17.93 0.30
CA TYR A 236 30.68 -17.59 0.41
C TYR A 236 29.93 -17.60 -0.92
N ALA A 237 30.59 -17.21 -2.01
CA ALA A 237 29.96 -17.13 -3.33
C ALA A 237 30.96 -17.47 -4.43
N VAL A 238 30.41 -17.91 -5.56
CA VAL A 238 31.14 -18.26 -6.78
C VAL A 238 30.36 -17.79 -8.01
N SER A 239 31.07 -17.39 -9.07
CA SER A 239 30.50 -17.01 -10.35
C SER A 239 31.39 -17.49 -11.50
N TRP A 240 30.79 -18.01 -12.57
CA TRP A 240 31.51 -18.45 -13.77
C TRP A 240 31.76 -17.27 -14.70
N SER A 241 32.90 -17.27 -15.39
CA SER A 241 33.10 -16.39 -16.54
C SER A 241 32.09 -16.69 -17.65
N PRO A 242 31.76 -15.72 -18.52
CA PRO A 242 30.80 -15.93 -19.61
C PRO A 242 31.17 -17.06 -20.59
N ASP A 243 32.46 -17.35 -20.74
CA ASP A 243 32.98 -18.45 -21.58
C ASP A 243 33.02 -19.82 -20.87
N GLY A 244 32.76 -19.85 -19.55
CA GLY A 244 32.81 -21.07 -18.74
C GLY A 244 34.22 -21.62 -18.47
N GLN A 245 35.29 -20.90 -18.81
CA GLN A 245 36.67 -21.36 -18.62
C GLN A 245 37.26 -20.95 -17.27
N GLN A 246 36.68 -19.94 -16.62
CA GLN A 246 37.18 -19.39 -15.36
C GLN A 246 36.08 -19.29 -14.33
N VAL A 247 36.48 -19.28 -13.06
CA VAL A 247 35.57 -19.01 -11.94
C VAL A 247 36.15 -17.95 -11.02
N LEU A 248 35.27 -17.11 -10.50
CA LEU A 248 35.53 -16.12 -9.47
C LEU A 248 34.99 -16.64 -8.14
N THR A 249 35.81 -16.64 -7.10
CA THR A 249 35.39 -16.97 -5.73
C THR A 249 35.69 -15.83 -4.76
N VAL A 250 34.83 -15.68 -3.75
CA VAL A 250 35.00 -14.69 -2.68
C VAL A 250 34.90 -15.33 -1.31
N SER A 251 35.68 -14.81 -0.35
CA SER A 251 35.90 -15.47 0.93
C SER A 251 35.96 -14.54 2.13
N ALA A 252 35.71 -15.12 3.31
CA ALA A 252 35.92 -14.53 4.62
C ALA A 252 37.38 -14.13 4.90
N ASP A 253 38.34 -14.58 4.09
CA ASP A 253 39.74 -14.15 4.18
C ASP A 253 40.03 -12.79 3.51
N LYS A 254 38.97 -12.09 3.06
CA LYS A 254 39.04 -10.76 2.42
C LYS A 254 39.63 -10.79 1.00
N SER A 255 39.78 -11.97 0.40
CA SER A 255 40.29 -12.10 -0.97
C SER A 255 39.21 -12.56 -1.96
N ALA A 256 39.35 -12.06 -3.19
CA ALA A 256 38.68 -12.58 -4.36
C ALA A 256 39.72 -13.28 -5.25
N LYS A 257 39.43 -14.50 -5.69
CA LYS A 257 40.36 -15.30 -6.51
C LYS A 257 39.72 -15.67 -7.83
N VAL A 258 40.49 -15.55 -8.90
CA VAL A 258 40.13 -15.99 -10.25
C VAL A 258 40.89 -17.27 -10.54
N TRP A 259 40.17 -18.31 -10.96
CA TRP A 259 40.71 -19.64 -11.20
C TRP A 259 40.48 -20.04 -12.66
N ASP A 260 41.50 -20.61 -13.29
CA ASP A 260 41.36 -21.28 -14.58
C ASP A 260 40.89 -22.72 -14.36
N ILE A 261 39.83 -23.11 -15.06
CA ILE A 261 39.24 -24.44 -14.96
C ILE A 261 39.62 -25.25 -16.19
N SER A 262 40.36 -26.33 -15.96
CA SER A 262 40.77 -27.24 -17.03
C SER A 262 39.62 -28.16 -17.48
N ASP A 263 39.82 -28.85 -18.61
CA ASP A 263 38.84 -29.80 -19.12
C ASP A 263 38.60 -30.98 -18.18
N ASN A 264 39.62 -31.39 -17.42
CA ASN A 264 39.51 -32.48 -16.45
C ASN A 264 38.86 -32.05 -15.12
N GLY A 265 38.49 -30.76 -14.98
CA GLY A 265 37.84 -30.22 -13.79
C GLY A 265 38.80 -29.79 -12.67
N SER A 266 40.11 -29.79 -12.90
CA SER A 266 41.07 -29.16 -11.97
C SER A 266 41.04 -27.63 -12.09
N GLY A 267 41.05 -26.94 -10.94
CA GLY A 267 41.12 -25.48 -10.89
C GLY A 267 42.47 -24.97 -10.41
N THR A 268 43.17 -24.18 -11.22
CA THR A 268 44.44 -23.53 -10.85
C THR A 268 44.23 -22.03 -10.63
N LEU A 269 44.91 -21.45 -9.63
CA LEU A 269 44.80 -20.02 -9.37
C LEU A 269 45.44 -19.23 -10.52
N LYS A 270 44.66 -18.35 -11.14
CA LYS A 270 45.15 -17.40 -12.14
C LYS A 270 45.68 -16.13 -11.48
N THR A 271 44.86 -15.52 -10.63
CA THR A 271 45.23 -14.32 -9.88
C THR A 271 44.36 -14.14 -8.63
N THR A 272 44.89 -13.38 -7.67
CA THR A 272 44.12 -12.89 -6.51
C THR A 272 43.86 -11.41 -6.71
N LEU A 273 42.60 -11.01 -6.78
CA LEU A 273 42.21 -9.62 -6.97
C LEU A 273 42.46 -8.84 -5.69
N ASN A 274 43.19 -7.73 -5.81
CA ASN A 274 43.36 -6.80 -4.71
C ASN A 274 42.05 -6.02 -4.52
N CYS A 275 41.32 -6.32 -3.45
CA CYS A 275 40.11 -5.60 -3.07
C CYS A 275 40.48 -4.61 -1.96
N PRO A 276 40.63 -3.31 -2.26
CA PRO A 276 40.92 -2.31 -1.23
C PRO A 276 39.82 -2.33 -0.17
N GLY A 277 40.21 -2.62 1.06
CA GLY A 277 39.33 -2.54 2.21
C GLY A 277 39.15 -1.10 2.68
N SER A 278 37.98 -0.77 3.24
CA SER A 278 37.74 0.58 3.78
C SER A 278 38.31 0.74 5.20
N SER A 279 38.57 -0.36 5.92
CA SER A 279 38.95 -0.32 7.35
C SER A 279 40.06 -1.30 7.76
N GLY A 280 40.47 -2.22 6.90
CA GLY A 280 41.35 -3.35 7.23
C GLY A 280 40.68 -4.38 8.16
N GLY A 281 39.43 -4.16 8.55
CA GLY A 281 38.71 -4.87 9.61
C GLY A 281 37.93 -6.10 9.13
N VAL A 282 36.90 -6.48 9.89
CA VAL A 282 35.98 -7.59 9.56
C VAL A 282 35.06 -7.21 8.39
N ASP A 283 34.82 -5.92 8.17
CA ASP A 283 33.93 -5.41 7.11
C ASP A 283 34.47 -5.64 5.70
N ASP A 284 35.77 -5.91 5.56
CA ASP A 284 36.42 -6.18 4.28
C ASP A 284 36.30 -7.65 3.85
N MET A 285 35.68 -8.52 4.67
CA MET A 285 35.35 -9.88 4.26
C MET A 285 34.46 -9.86 3.03
N LEU A 286 34.74 -10.66 2.00
CA LEU A 286 33.96 -10.65 0.77
C LEU A 286 32.85 -11.71 0.84
N VAL A 287 31.60 -11.29 0.60
CA VAL A 287 30.40 -12.11 0.85
C VAL A 287 29.57 -12.36 -0.40
N GLY A 288 29.80 -11.64 -1.49
CA GLY A 288 29.07 -11.81 -2.75
C GLY A 288 29.96 -11.53 -3.96
N CYS A 289 29.68 -12.20 -5.08
CA CYS A 289 30.34 -11.93 -6.35
C CYS A 289 29.46 -12.22 -7.55
N LEU A 290 29.80 -11.60 -8.67
CA LEU A 290 29.21 -11.83 -9.99
C LEU A 290 30.25 -11.56 -11.06
N TRP A 291 30.35 -12.44 -12.05
CA TRP A 291 31.08 -12.20 -13.27
C TRP A 291 30.08 -12.06 -14.41
N GLN A 292 30.07 -10.90 -15.07
CA GLN A 292 29.17 -10.61 -16.16
C GLN A 292 29.90 -9.81 -17.23
N ASN A 293 29.97 -10.33 -18.46
CA ASN A 293 30.71 -9.70 -19.56
C ASN A 293 32.14 -9.34 -19.11
N ASP A 294 32.56 -8.09 -19.31
CA ASP A 294 33.85 -7.57 -18.85
C ASP A 294 33.86 -7.14 -17.36
N HIS A 295 32.74 -7.25 -16.65
CA HIS A 295 32.64 -6.80 -15.26
C HIS A 295 32.77 -7.94 -14.27
N ILE A 296 33.76 -7.83 -13.38
CA ILE A 296 33.89 -8.66 -12.18
C ILE A 296 33.45 -7.81 -10.98
N VAL A 297 32.36 -8.21 -10.34
CA VAL A 297 31.77 -7.51 -9.21
C VAL A 297 32.01 -8.30 -7.93
N THR A 298 32.52 -7.63 -6.90
CA THR A 298 32.65 -8.18 -5.54
C THR A 298 31.93 -7.29 -4.53
N VAL A 299 31.40 -7.91 -3.48
CA VAL A 299 30.69 -7.21 -2.39
C VAL A 299 31.31 -7.59 -1.05
N SER A 300 31.72 -6.58 -0.28
CA SER A 300 32.24 -6.77 1.08
C SER A 300 31.12 -6.85 2.12
N LEU A 301 31.46 -7.34 3.31
CA LEU A 301 30.55 -7.41 4.46
C LEU A 301 30.10 -6.00 4.88
N GLY A 302 30.94 -4.97 4.72
CA GLY A 302 30.58 -3.56 4.92
C GLY A 302 29.70 -2.95 3.81
N GLY A 303 29.29 -3.76 2.82
CA GLY A 303 28.44 -3.35 1.69
C GLY A 303 29.19 -2.65 0.55
N THR A 304 30.52 -2.56 0.59
CA THR A 304 31.29 -1.93 -0.49
C THR A 304 31.26 -2.82 -1.72
N ILE A 305 30.89 -2.23 -2.86
CA ILE A 305 30.90 -2.88 -4.17
C ILE A 305 32.18 -2.47 -4.90
N SER A 306 32.93 -3.46 -5.39
CA SER A 306 34.11 -3.25 -6.23
C SER A 306 33.86 -3.84 -7.62
N ILE A 307 34.10 -3.06 -8.67
CA ILE A 307 33.95 -3.47 -10.07
C ILE A 307 35.33 -3.47 -10.72
N PHE A 308 35.79 -4.65 -11.14
CA PHE A 308 37.02 -4.87 -11.88
C PHE A 308 36.70 -5.11 -13.36
N SER A 309 37.65 -4.80 -14.24
CA SER A 309 37.59 -5.18 -15.66
C SER A 309 38.20 -6.58 -15.80
N ALA A 310 37.46 -7.50 -16.41
CA ALA A 310 37.89 -8.87 -16.63
C ALA A 310 39.02 -8.96 -17.67
N SER A 311 39.05 -8.03 -18.63
CA SER A 311 40.09 -7.89 -19.64
C SER A 311 41.39 -7.28 -19.11
N ASP A 312 41.34 -6.53 -18.01
CA ASP A 312 42.50 -5.91 -17.36
C ASP A 312 42.38 -6.02 -15.83
N LEU A 313 42.86 -7.15 -15.28
CA LEU A 313 42.80 -7.45 -13.86
C LEU A 313 43.82 -6.66 -13.01
N ASP A 314 44.79 -5.99 -13.66
CA ASP A 314 45.78 -5.15 -12.98
C ASP A 314 45.25 -3.73 -12.77
N LYS A 315 44.24 -3.31 -13.55
CA LYS A 315 43.54 -2.04 -13.35
C LYS A 315 42.86 -1.98 -11.99
N SER A 316 43.05 -0.86 -11.29
CA SER A 316 42.38 -0.63 -10.01
C SER A 316 40.85 -0.63 -10.17
N PRO A 317 40.11 -1.29 -9.26
CA PRO A 317 38.67 -1.38 -9.38
C PRO A 317 37.99 -0.03 -9.16
N PHE A 318 36.85 0.17 -9.80
CA PHE A 318 35.92 1.21 -9.40
C PHE A 318 35.19 0.76 -8.12
N GLN A 319 35.27 1.53 -7.05
CA GLN A 319 34.65 1.20 -5.77
C GLN A 319 33.63 2.25 -5.35
N PHE A 320 32.52 1.77 -4.82
CA PHE A 320 31.55 2.63 -4.17
C PHE A 320 30.89 1.91 -2.99
N SER A 321 30.35 2.70 -2.06
CA SER A 321 29.71 2.21 -0.85
C SER A 321 28.55 3.14 -0.48
N GLY A 322 27.95 2.90 0.67
CA GLY A 322 26.80 3.65 1.14
C GLY A 322 26.29 3.07 2.45
N HIS A 323 25.03 3.36 2.77
CA HIS A 323 24.43 2.90 4.01
C HIS A 323 23.69 1.57 3.82
N MET A 324 23.86 0.69 4.81
CA MET A 324 23.08 -0.55 4.95
C MET A 324 21.84 -0.36 5.82
N LYS A 325 21.84 0.67 6.68
CA LYS A 325 20.77 1.00 7.64
C LYS A 325 20.11 2.31 7.28
N ASN A 326 18.97 2.58 7.92
CA ASN A 326 18.22 3.81 7.70
C ASN A 326 19.07 5.03 8.06
N VAL A 327 18.95 6.03 7.19
CA VAL A 327 19.60 7.32 7.34
C VAL A 327 18.74 8.19 8.20
N SER A 328 19.33 8.72 9.26
CA SER A 328 18.64 9.54 10.25
C SER A 328 18.86 11.02 10.04
N SER A 329 19.90 11.40 9.30
CA SER A 329 20.33 12.80 9.18
C SER A 329 21.07 13.11 7.88
N LEU A 330 21.03 14.38 7.49
CA LEU A 330 21.74 14.93 6.34
C LEU A 330 22.24 16.34 6.66
N ALA A 331 23.46 16.67 6.23
CA ALA A 331 23.96 18.02 6.17
C ALA A 331 24.56 18.30 4.79
N VAL A 332 24.32 19.51 4.28
CA VAL A 332 24.89 20.01 3.03
C VAL A 332 26.01 20.98 3.39
N LEU A 333 27.21 20.71 2.89
CA LEU A 333 28.38 21.54 3.10
C LEU A 333 28.70 22.28 1.80
N LYS A 334 28.65 23.61 1.86
CA LYS A 334 28.94 24.49 0.72
C LYS A 334 30.38 24.99 0.83
N GLY A 335 31.17 24.77 -0.22
CA GLY A 335 32.60 25.11 -0.28
C GLY A 335 33.13 25.11 -1.72
N ASN A 336 34.43 24.86 -1.93
CA ASN A 336 35.02 24.75 -3.28
C ASN A 336 34.45 23.58 -4.11
N ALA A 337 33.88 22.57 -3.44
CA ALA A 337 33.05 21.53 -4.01
C ALA A 337 31.90 21.25 -3.03
N ASP A 338 30.68 21.08 -3.52
CA ASP A 338 29.51 20.84 -2.67
C ASP A 338 29.47 19.38 -2.22
N TYR A 339 29.51 19.16 -0.91
CA TYR A 339 29.49 17.83 -0.29
C TYR A 339 28.19 17.58 0.47
N ILE A 340 27.78 16.31 0.49
CA ILE A 340 26.74 15.79 1.38
C ILE A 340 27.39 14.94 2.44
N LEU A 341 27.05 15.22 3.69
CA LEU A 341 27.24 14.27 4.77
C LEU A 341 25.90 13.66 5.16
N SER A 342 25.91 12.34 5.33
CA SER A 342 24.73 11.58 5.73
C SER A 342 25.08 10.66 6.88
N GLY A 343 24.31 10.73 7.96
CA GLY A 343 24.47 9.89 9.14
C GLY A 343 23.37 8.86 9.22
N SER A 344 23.74 7.61 9.52
CA SER A 344 22.79 6.52 9.80
C SER A 344 22.70 6.21 11.28
N TYR A 345 21.65 5.48 11.61
CA TYR A 345 21.36 5.04 12.98
C TYR A 345 22.48 4.19 13.61
N ASP A 346 23.24 3.41 12.82
CA ASP A 346 24.36 2.59 13.28
C ASP A 346 25.68 3.39 13.46
N GLY A 347 25.64 4.71 13.30
CA GLY A 347 26.77 5.59 13.56
C GLY A 347 27.69 5.83 12.37
N LEU A 348 27.39 5.24 11.20
CA LEU A 348 28.15 5.45 9.98
C LEU A 348 27.86 6.84 9.39
N ILE A 349 28.91 7.52 8.94
CA ILE A 349 28.80 8.78 8.21
C ILE A 349 29.40 8.57 6.82
N CYS A 350 28.59 8.76 5.78
CA CYS A 350 29.04 8.71 4.39
C CYS A 350 29.10 10.12 3.79
N LYS A 351 30.13 10.35 2.98
CA LYS A 351 30.39 11.56 2.22
C LYS A 351 30.05 11.34 0.74
N TRP A 352 29.28 12.26 0.17
CA TRP A 352 28.86 12.22 -1.22
C TRP A 352 29.22 13.53 -1.93
N MET A 353 29.47 13.43 -3.24
CA MET A 353 29.76 14.56 -4.12
C MET A 353 28.86 14.49 -5.34
N LEU A 354 28.32 15.64 -5.73
CA LEU A 354 27.46 15.76 -6.91
C LEU A 354 28.16 15.27 -8.19
N GLY A 355 27.46 14.55 -9.07
CA GLY A 355 27.99 14.05 -10.35
C GLY A 355 28.98 12.89 -10.22
N ARG A 356 29.49 12.62 -9.02
CA ARG A 356 30.46 11.55 -8.72
C ARG A 356 29.87 10.46 -7.83
N GLY A 357 28.95 10.80 -6.92
CA GLY A 357 28.34 9.89 -5.97
C GLY A 357 29.18 9.68 -4.71
N PHE A 358 29.27 8.43 -4.25
CA PHE A 358 29.99 8.08 -3.04
C PHE A 358 31.46 8.49 -3.11
N CYS A 359 31.94 9.23 -2.11
CA CYS A 359 33.31 9.74 -2.06
C CYS A 359 34.11 9.26 -0.85
N GLY A 360 33.46 8.66 0.15
CA GLY A 360 34.17 8.13 1.32
C GLY A 360 33.26 7.86 2.52
N LYS A 361 33.81 7.14 3.50
CA LYS A 361 33.23 6.95 4.83
C LYS A 361 34.10 7.70 5.83
N LEU A 362 33.48 8.52 6.68
CA LEU A 362 34.19 9.17 7.78
C LEU A 362 34.25 8.19 8.95
N GLN A 363 35.46 7.72 9.24
CA GLN A 363 35.68 6.74 10.31
C GLN A 363 35.87 7.46 11.65
N ARG A 364 34.93 7.24 12.58
CA ARG A 364 34.98 7.78 13.95
C ARG A 364 35.81 6.87 14.86
N THR A 365 36.36 7.44 15.92
CA THR A 365 37.11 6.68 16.94
C THR A 365 36.17 5.83 17.77
N GLN A 366 34.98 6.35 18.07
CA GLN A 366 33.91 5.64 18.76
C GLN A 366 32.70 5.46 17.84
N ASN A 367 32.35 4.20 17.55
CA ASN A 367 31.25 3.85 16.65
C ASN A 367 29.92 3.75 17.43
N SER A 368 29.47 4.87 18.00
CA SER A 368 28.19 4.97 18.72
C SER A 368 27.05 5.38 17.80
N GLN A 369 25.82 4.96 18.13
CA GLN A 369 24.61 5.33 17.40
C GLN A 369 24.42 6.85 17.40
N ILE A 370 24.12 7.43 16.24
CA ILE A 370 23.90 8.88 16.09
C ILE A 370 22.41 9.19 16.28
N LYS A 371 22.10 9.98 17.30
CA LYS A 371 20.75 10.50 17.59
C LYS A 371 20.53 11.87 16.97
N CYS A 372 21.44 12.82 17.19
CA CYS A 372 21.40 14.14 16.56
C CYS A 372 22.70 14.36 15.78
N PHE A 373 22.61 15.12 14.69
CA PHE A 373 23.73 15.34 13.76
C PHE A 373 23.63 16.74 13.18
N ALA A 374 24.72 17.50 13.27
CA ALA A 374 24.91 18.74 12.57
C ALA A 374 26.35 18.80 12.03
N ALA A 375 26.54 19.47 10.90
CA ALA A 375 27.86 19.69 10.34
C ALA A 375 27.96 21.12 9.82
N HIS A 376 29.11 21.74 10.01
CA HIS A 376 29.44 23.05 9.48
C HIS A 376 30.92 23.05 9.10
N GLU A 377 31.22 23.39 7.84
CA GLU A 377 32.57 23.32 7.27
C GLU A 377 33.26 21.96 7.55
N GLU A 378 34.42 21.99 8.23
CA GLU A 378 35.23 20.81 8.58
C GLU A 378 34.95 20.28 10.02
N GLU A 379 33.85 20.70 10.63
CA GLU A 379 33.40 20.23 11.95
C GLU A 379 32.05 19.49 11.87
N ILE A 380 32.00 18.33 12.52
CA ILE A 380 30.78 17.53 12.69
C ILE A 380 30.49 17.40 14.17
N VAL A 381 29.25 17.68 14.55
CA VAL A 381 28.75 17.48 15.91
C VAL A 381 27.70 16.39 15.90
N THR A 382 27.96 15.35 16.66
CA THR A 382 27.06 14.21 16.82
C THR A 382 26.69 14.03 18.28
N SER A 383 25.51 13.48 18.53
CA SER A 383 25.12 13.05 19.86
C SER A 383 24.65 11.61 19.87
N GLY A 384 24.96 10.89 20.95
CA GLY A 384 24.57 9.50 21.14
C GLY A 384 23.37 9.30 22.06
N TYR A 385 22.94 8.05 22.20
CA TYR A 385 21.97 7.65 23.23
C TYR A 385 22.61 7.49 24.63
N ASP A 386 23.93 7.69 24.71
CA ASP A 386 24.79 7.59 25.89
C ASP A 386 25.01 8.94 26.60
N ASN A 387 24.17 9.94 26.31
CA ASN A 387 24.22 11.31 26.84
C ASN A 387 25.46 12.13 26.44
N LYS A 388 26.28 11.61 25.52
CA LYS A 388 27.49 12.28 25.07
C LYS A 388 27.28 13.04 23.77
N ILE A 389 28.02 14.13 23.64
CA ILE A 389 28.17 14.90 22.42
C ILE A 389 29.62 14.80 21.98
N SER A 390 29.83 14.41 20.74
CA SER A 390 31.14 14.34 20.11
C SER A 390 31.27 15.46 19.08
N ARG A 391 32.23 16.37 19.28
CA ARG A 391 32.71 17.30 18.25
C ARG A 391 33.87 16.65 17.51
N ILE A 392 33.76 16.56 16.19
CA ILE A 392 34.68 15.81 15.33
C ILE A 392 35.18 16.76 14.24
N SER A 393 36.46 17.10 14.28
CA SER A 393 37.14 17.73 13.15
C SER A 393 37.59 16.67 12.17
N TYR A 394 37.46 16.93 10.87
CA TYR A 394 37.91 16.01 9.84
C TYR A 394 38.66 16.75 8.74
N LYS A 395 39.66 16.07 8.17
CA LYS A 395 40.40 16.55 7.00
C LYS A 395 40.44 15.43 5.96
N ASP A 396 40.11 15.77 4.73
CA ASP A 396 39.89 14.83 3.64
C ASP A 396 38.82 13.79 4.01
N ASP A 397 39.22 12.55 4.34
CA ASP A 397 38.34 11.45 4.75
C ASP A 397 38.69 10.87 6.14
N GLN A 398 39.57 11.52 6.90
CA GLN A 398 39.96 11.09 8.24
C GLN A 398 39.50 12.07 9.32
N CYS A 399 38.89 11.53 10.38
CA CYS A 399 38.57 12.27 11.59
C CYS A 399 39.87 12.46 12.40
N THR A 400 40.25 13.71 12.67
CA THR A 400 41.54 14.03 13.30
C THR A 400 41.45 14.30 14.80
N ASN A 401 40.36 14.95 15.26
CA ASN A 401 40.13 15.27 16.67
C ASN A 401 38.68 14.95 17.03
N GLU A 402 38.45 14.05 17.99
CA GLU A 402 37.12 13.74 18.55
C GLU A 402 37.10 14.09 20.04
N GLU A 403 36.42 15.18 20.39
CA GLU A 403 36.19 15.59 21.79
C GLU A 403 34.79 15.17 22.21
N SER A 404 34.68 14.42 23.30
CA SER A 404 33.40 13.91 23.80
C SER A 404 33.07 14.45 25.19
N ILE A 405 31.86 14.98 25.34
CA ILE A 405 31.39 15.64 26.57
C ILE A 405 30.08 14.99 26.99
N ASP A 406 29.99 14.55 28.24
CA ASP A 406 28.76 14.04 28.84
C ASP A 406 27.95 15.21 29.41
N ILE A 407 26.71 15.37 28.93
CA ILE A 407 25.81 16.42 29.40
C ILE A 407 24.83 15.94 30.49
N GLY A 408 24.96 14.69 30.94
CA GLY A 408 24.18 14.07 32.02
C GLY A 408 22.73 13.74 31.68
N ASN A 409 22.21 14.23 30.55
CA ASN A 409 20.84 14.05 30.09
C ASN A 409 20.82 13.59 28.65
N GLN A 410 19.75 12.90 28.24
CA GLN A 410 19.65 12.41 26.87
C GLN A 410 19.31 13.56 25.90
N PRO A 411 20.17 13.86 24.91
CA PRO A 411 19.93 14.91 23.91
C PRO A 411 18.64 14.66 23.12
N LYS A 412 17.86 15.70 22.83
CA LYS A 412 16.65 15.66 21.99
C LYS A 412 16.90 16.26 20.61
N ASP A 413 17.54 17.42 20.57
CA ASP A 413 17.98 18.11 19.36
C ASP A 413 19.24 18.93 19.67
N LEU A 414 19.99 19.34 18.64
CA LEU A 414 21.17 20.20 18.78
C LEU A 414 21.26 21.21 17.64
N SER A 415 21.83 22.38 17.91
CA SER A 415 22.00 23.44 16.91
C SER A 415 23.31 24.18 17.11
N LEU A 416 24.05 24.36 16.02
CA LEU A 416 25.29 25.13 15.94
C LEU A 416 24.99 26.61 15.66
N ALA A 417 25.87 27.51 16.14
CA ALA A 417 25.89 28.92 15.76
C ALA A 417 27.17 29.20 14.94
N PRO A 418 27.12 29.09 13.59
CA PRO A 418 28.29 29.27 12.72
C PRO A 418 29.17 30.50 12.96
N LEU A 419 28.59 31.66 13.32
CA LEU A 419 29.32 32.90 13.58
C LEU A 419 29.75 33.03 15.06
N SER A 420 29.44 32.03 15.90
CA SER A 420 29.87 31.89 17.29
C SER A 420 30.20 30.41 17.57
N PRO A 421 31.29 29.89 16.95
CA PRO A 421 31.60 28.46 16.94
C PRO A 421 31.90 27.86 18.33
N ASP A 422 32.19 28.72 19.31
CA ASP A 422 32.30 28.34 20.71
C ASP A 422 30.95 27.83 21.25
N LEU A 423 29.82 28.43 20.84
CA LEU A 423 28.49 28.12 21.35
C LEU A 423 27.83 26.92 20.64
N LEU A 424 27.39 25.96 21.44
CA LEU A 424 26.51 24.86 21.04
C LEU A 424 25.35 24.74 22.04
N LEU A 425 24.12 24.75 21.52
CA LEU A 425 22.93 24.47 22.32
C LEU A 425 22.40 23.08 22.08
N VAL A 426 22.05 22.41 23.17
CA VAL A 426 21.53 21.03 23.13
C VAL A 426 20.30 20.96 24.02
N THR A 427 19.18 20.50 23.47
CA THR A 427 17.97 20.29 24.28
C THR A 427 17.94 18.89 24.87
N PHE A 428 17.30 18.75 26.03
CA PHE A 428 16.89 17.49 26.63
C PHE A 428 15.40 17.55 26.96
N GLU A 429 14.85 16.50 27.59
CA GLU A 429 13.40 16.35 27.75
C GLU A 429 12.69 17.58 28.33
N SER A 430 13.28 18.29 29.30
CA SER A 430 12.65 19.43 29.99
C SER A 430 13.47 20.71 29.96
N GLY A 431 14.49 20.82 29.08
CA GLY A 431 15.36 21.99 29.10
C GLY A 431 16.45 22.03 28.04
N VAL A 432 17.44 22.90 28.27
CA VAL A 432 18.58 23.14 27.38
C VAL A 432 19.90 23.16 28.15
N VAL A 433 20.96 22.72 27.48
CA VAL A 433 22.34 22.76 27.95
C VAL A 433 23.15 23.69 27.04
N PHE A 434 23.91 24.60 27.64
CA PHE A 434 24.88 25.47 26.98
C PHE A 434 26.26 24.82 27.03
N LEU A 435 26.85 24.63 25.85
CA LEU A 435 28.23 24.23 25.69
C LEU A 435 29.03 25.39 25.10
N ARG A 436 30.11 25.80 25.78
CA ARG A 436 31.14 26.70 25.23
C ARG A 436 32.52 26.09 25.41
N ASP A 437 33.36 26.19 24.40
CA ASP A 437 34.75 25.68 24.40
C ASP A 437 34.88 24.25 24.95
N GLY A 438 33.95 23.38 24.54
CA GLY A 438 33.93 21.98 24.94
C GLY A 438 33.56 21.73 26.40
N LYS A 439 32.90 22.67 27.09
CA LYS A 439 32.44 22.52 28.48
C LYS A 439 30.99 22.89 28.66
N VAL A 440 30.31 22.19 29.58
CA VAL A 440 28.97 22.57 30.04
C VAL A 440 29.08 23.81 30.91
N VAL A 441 28.52 24.92 30.44
CA VAL A 441 28.55 26.20 31.16
C VAL A 441 27.27 26.44 31.94
N SER A 442 26.13 26.01 31.39
CA SER A 442 24.81 26.22 32.02
C SER A 442 23.82 25.12 31.60
N THR A 443 22.93 24.74 32.51
CA THR A 443 21.81 23.81 32.26
C THR A 443 20.53 24.46 32.78
N ILE A 444 19.60 24.73 31.88
CA ILE A 444 18.37 25.48 32.17
C ILE A 444 17.17 24.56 31.97
N ASN A 445 16.30 24.47 32.98
CA ASN A 445 15.02 23.78 32.89
C ASN A 445 13.93 24.77 32.45
N LEU A 446 13.19 24.42 31.40
CA LEU A 446 12.21 25.30 30.76
C LEU A 446 10.77 25.04 31.22
N GLY A 447 10.53 23.97 31.99
CA GLY A 447 9.21 23.67 32.57
C GLY A 447 8.18 23.05 31.60
N PHE A 448 8.57 22.78 30.35
CA PHE A 448 7.78 22.06 29.35
C PHE A 448 8.63 21.02 28.61
N THR A 449 7.97 20.08 27.92
CA THR A 449 8.68 19.03 27.19
C THR A 449 9.19 19.55 25.84
N VAL A 450 10.50 19.53 25.64
CA VAL A 450 11.17 20.07 24.44
C VAL A 450 11.26 19.02 23.33
N THR A 451 11.08 19.46 22.09
CA THR A 451 11.01 18.59 20.90
C THR A 451 11.88 19.02 19.73
N ALA A 452 12.13 20.33 19.54
CA ALA A 452 12.96 20.84 18.45
C ALA A 452 13.72 22.11 18.88
N LEU A 453 14.84 22.40 18.22
CA LEU A 453 15.71 23.55 18.47
C LEU A 453 16.17 24.22 17.16
N ALA A 454 16.23 25.54 17.16
CA ALA A 454 16.96 26.32 16.15
C ALA A 454 17.63 27.54 16.80
N VAL A 455 18.88 27.81 16.42
CA VAL A 455 19.67 28.95 16.91
C VAL A 455 20.07 29.81 15.72
N THR A 456 20.11 31.13 15.90
CA THR A 456 20.60 32.04 14.85
C THR A 456 22.11 31.86 14.64
N PRO A 457 22.64 32.15 13.43
CA PRO A 457 24.07 31.98 13.15
C PRO A 457 25.00 32.74 14.09
N ASP A 458 24.60 33.93 14.56
CA ASP A 458 25.31 34.78 15.51
C ASP A 458 25.10 34.39 16.98
N GLY A 459 24.31 33.37 17.27
CA GLY A 459 24.08 32.86 18.62
C GLY A 459 23.33 33.82 19.54
N THR A 460 22.63 34.82 19.00
CA THR A 460 21.91 35.83 19.79
C THR A 460 20.46 35.44 20.10
N GLU A 461 19.85 34.57 19.31
CA GLU A 461 18.45 34.14 19.47
C GLU A 461 18.30 32.62 19.31
N ALA A 462 17.34 32.03 20.06
CA ALA A 462 16.96 30.64 19.93
C ALA A 462 15.44 30.47 19.89
N ILE A 463 14.97 29.50 19.09
CA ILE A 463 13.57 29.05 19.08
C ILE A 463 13.54 27.61 19.57
N ILE A 464 12.72 27.37 20.57
CA ILE A 464 12.53 26.06 21.18
C ILE A 464 11.09 25.61 20.97
N GLY A 465 10.92 24.46 20.31
CA GLY A 465 9.63 23.87 20.03
C GLY A 465 9.17 22.92 21.15
N GLY A 466 7.94 23.10 21.61
CA GLY A 466 7.32 22.28 22.65
C GLY A 466 6.49 21.10 22.12
N GLN A 467 6.35 20.08 22.95
CA GLN A 467 5.42 18.95 22.74
C GLN A 467 3.95 19.41 22.67
N ASP A 468 3.65 20.56 23.24
CA ASP A 468 2.34 21.22 23.24
C ASP A 468 2.03 21.98 21.94
N GLY A 469 2.99 22.03 21.00
CA GLY A 469 2.85 22.74 19.72
C GLY A 469 3.17 24.24 19.79
N LYS A 470 3.75 24.71 20.89
CA LYS A 470 4.18 26.11 21.03
C LYS A 470 5.62 26.31 20.57
N LEU A 471 5.91 27.49 20.04
CA LEU A 471 7.25 27.95 19.71
C LEU A 471 7.65 29.04 20.69
N HIS A 472 8.67 28.78 21.49
CA HIS A 472 9.19 29.71 22.49
C HIS A 472 10.43 30.40 21.95
N LEU A 473 10.39 31.73 21.83
CA LEU A 473 11.48 32.56 21.32
C LEU A 473 12.26 33.12 22.50
N TYR A 474 13.57 32.94 22.48
CA TYR A 474 14.49 33.38 23.51
C TYR A 474 15.59 34.26 22.95
N SER A 475 15.93 35.32 23.68
CA SER A 475 17.20 36.03 23.51
C SER A 475 18.28 35.33 24.34
N ILE A 476 19.46 35.12 23.75
CA ILE A 476 20.63 34.54 24.40
C ILE A 476 21.53 35.68 24.90
N ASN A 477 21.69 35.78 26.22
CA ASN A 477 22.58 36.76 26.86
C ASN A 477 23.63 36.01 27.70
N GLY A 478 24.84 35.86 27.16
CA GLY A 478 25.90 35.05 27.77
C GLY A 478 25.51 33.57 27.82
N ASP A 479 25.27 33.06 29.03
CA ASP A 479 24.92 31.66 29.31
C ASP A 479 23.48 31.51 29.87
N SER A 480 22.64 32.51 29.59
CA SER A 480 21.25 32.58 30.03
C SER A 480 20.28 32.77 28.87
N LEU A 481 19.05 32.29 29.05
CA LEU A 481 17.93 32.49 28.14
C LEU A 481 16.88 33.41 28.78
N THR A 482 16.40 34.39 28.02
CA THR A 482 15.26 35.23 28.40
C THR A 482 14.16 35.03 27.37
N GLU A 483 12.96 34.59 27.81
CA GLU A 483 11.82 34.36 26.91
C GLU A 483 11.24 35.69 26.44
N GLU A 484 11.21 35.91 25.13
CA GLU A 484 10.68 37.13 24.54
C GLU A 484 9.24 36.98 24.05
N ALA A 485 8.88 35.80 23.57
CA ALA A 485 7.57 35.51 23.02
C ALA A 485 7.26 34.03 22.94
N VAL A 486 5.95 33.73 22.90
CA VAL A 486 5.42 32.40 22.63
C VAL A 486 4.46 32.49 21.46
N LEU A 487 4.71 31.72 20.41
CA LEU A 487 3.85 31.65 19.22
C LEU A 487 3.01 30.38 19.26
N GLU A 488 1.70 30.55 19.09
CA GLU A 488 0.72 29.46 19.19
C GLU A 488 -0.01 29.30 17.86
N LYS A 489 0.32 28.24 17.13
CA LYS A 489 -0.34 27.92 15.84
C LYS A 489 -0.45 26.44 15.56
N HIS A 490 0.60 25.68 15.87
CA HIS A 490 0.65 24.25 15.61
C HIS A 490 -0.31 23.50 16.52
N ARG A 491 -0.91 22.42 15.99
CA ARG A 491 -1.85 21.57 16.73
C ARG A 491 -1.23 20.29 17.24
N GLY A 492 -0.02 19.96 16.76
CA GLY A 492 0.78 18.85 17.25
C GLY A 492 2.11 19.35 17.78
N ALA A 493 2.85 18.46 18.44
CA ALA A 493 4.21 18.72 18.89
C ALA A 493 5.08 19.20 17.72
N ILE A 494 5.91 20.20 17.98
CA ILE A 494 6.87 20.70 17.00
C ILE A 494 7.87 19.61 16.68
N SER A 495 8.19 19.43 15.40
CA SER A 495 9.13 18.39 14.96
C SER A 495 10.41 18.96 14.39
N VAL A 496 10.38 20.14 13.78
CA VAL A 496 11.54 20.77 13.16
C VAL A 496 11.37 22.29 13.09
N ILE A 497 12.46 23.03 13.28
CA ILE A 497 12.53 24.49 13.12
C ILE A 497 13.81 24.83 12.37
N ARG A 498 13.75 25.74 11.38
CA ARG A 498 14.94 26.28 10.69
C ARG A 498 14.76 27.75 10.31
N TYR A 499 15.79 28.55 10.53
CA TYR A 499 15.88 29.93 10.03
C TYR A 499 16.15 29.97 8.52
N SER A 500 15.67 31.02 7.86
CA SER A 500 16.06 31.33 6.49
C SER A 500 17.52 31.83 6.46
N PRO A 501 18.29 31.58 5.38
CA PRO A 501 19.69 32.00 5.29
C PRO A 501 19.95 33.51 5.52
N ASP A 502 19.03 34.36 5.08
CA ASP A 502 19.07 35.82 5.28
C ASP A 502 18.55 36.30 6.65
N LEU A 503 18.10 35.38 7.51
CA LEU A 503 17.54 35.62 8.84
C LEU A 503 16.32 36.56 8.88
N SER A 504 15.65 36.77 7.75
CA SER A 504 14.40 37.52 7.71
C SER A 504 13.21 36.69 8.23
N MET A 505 13.31 35.36 8.13
CA MET A 505 12.22 34.43 8.39
C MET A 505 12.70 33.17 9.12
N PHE A 506 11.74 32.40 9.63
CA PHE A 506 11.97 31.01 10.03
C PHE A 506 10.75 30.15 9.70
N ALA A 507 10.96 28.85 9.59
CA ALA A 507 9.88 27.90 9.32
C ALA A 507 9.87 26.80 10.38
N SER A 508 8.67 26.34 10.69
CA SER A 508 8.41 25.29 11.66
C SER A 508 7.50 24.22 11.07
N GLY A 509 7.70 22.97 11.47
CA GLY A 509 6.85 21.83 11.14
C GLY A 509 6.39 21.09 12.39
N ASP A 510 5.24 20.44 12.33
CA ASP A 510 4.70 19.64 13.45
C ASP A 510 4.38 18.18 13.10
N LEU A 511 4.14 17.39 14.15
CA LEU A 511 3.73 15.99 14.04
C LEU A 511 2.30 15.81 13.49
N ASN A 512 1.50 16.88 13.42
CA ASN A 512 0.15 16.88 12.88
C ASN A 512 0.07 17.41 11.43
N ARG A 513 1.21 17.37 10.71
CA ARG A 513 1.36 17.62 9.27
C ARG A 513 1.34 19.09 8.86
N GLU A 514 1.36 20.02 9.80
CA GLU A 514 1.35 21.45 9.51
C GLU A 514 2.78 22.01 9.46
N ALA A 515 3.12 22.69 8.37
CA ALA A 515 4.24 23.62 8.33
C ALA A 515 3.75 25.08 8.27
N VAL A 516 4.58 25.98 8.79
CA VAL A 516 4.31 27.42 8.81
C VAL A 516 5.62 28.17 8.58
N VAL A 517 5.57 29.25 7.80
CA VAL A 517 6.67 30.22 7.66
C VAL A 517 6.28 31.50 8.41
N TRP A 518 7.20 31.99 9.20
CA TRP A 518 7.06 33.15 10.06
C TRP A 518 8.04 34.23 9.64
N ASP A 519 7.59 35.48 9.69
CA ASP A 519 8.48 36.63 9.66
C ASP A 519 9.13 36.80 11.03
N ARG A 520 10.46 36.95 11.06
CA ARG A 520 11.22 36.95 12.33
C ARG A 520 10.92 38.20 13.17
N VAL A 521 10.82 39.36 12.54
CA VAL A 521 10.72 40.66 13.24
C VAL A 521 9.29 40.94 13.70
N SER A 522 8.33 40.82 12.78
CA SER A 522 6.90 41.05 13.07
C SER A 522 6.26 39.90 13.84
N ARG A 523 6.86 38.70 13.78
CA ARG A 523 6.35 37.44 14.38
C ARG A 523 5.01 36.99 13.76
N GLU A 524 4.64 37.57 12.62
CA GLU A 524 3.44 37.18 11.88
C GLU A 524 3.72 36.00 10.93
N MET A 525 2.65 35.25 10.61
CA MET A 525 2.74 34.13 9.68
C MET A 525 2.78 34.65 8.23
N LYS A 526 3.89 34.45 7.53
CA LYS A 526 4.05 34.82 6.12
C LYS A 526 3.44 33.78 5.18
N LEU A 527 3.66 32.49 5.43
CA LEU A 527 3.04 31.39 4.69
C LEU A 527 2.38 30.41 5.67
N LYS A 528 1.10 30.13 5.43
CA LYS A 528 0.26 29.25 6.26
C LYS A 528 -0.47 28.21 5.42
N ASN A 529 -1.15 27.27 6.09
CA ASN A 529 -1.90 26.17 5.48
C ASN A 529 -1.03 25.22 4.65
N MET A 530 0.24 25.03 5.03
CA MET A 530 1.11 24.01 4.44
C MET A 530 0.78 22.63 5.05
N LEU A 531 -0.44 22.14 4.77
CA LEU A 531 -1.04 20.91 5.33
C LEU A 531 -1.15 19.80 4.28
N TYR A 532 -0.22 19.77 3.32
CA TYR A 532 -0.30 18.87 2.15
C TYR A 532 0.36 17.51 2.36
N HIS A 533 1.10 17.33 3.45
CA HIS A 533 1.58 16.01 3.83
C HIS A 533 0.46 15.15 4.41
N SER A 534 0.51 13.84 4.14
CA SER A 534 -0.44 12.86 4.68
C SER A 534 0.03 12.24 6.00
N ALA A 535 1.29 12.44 6.37
CA ALA A 535 1.92 12.01 7.62
C ALA A 535 2.83 13.10 8.22
N ARG A 536 3.33 12.89 9.44
CA ARG A 536 4.13 13.87 10.19
C ARG A 536 5.33 14.41 9.40
N ILE A 537 5.64 15.69 9.59
CA ILE A 537 6.83 16.33 9.03
C ILE A 537 8.02 15.98 9.92
N ASN A 538 9.11 15.48 9.34
CA ASN A 538 10.34 15.15 10.09
C ASN A 538 11.45 16.17 9.87
N CYS A 539 11.46 16.87 8.72
CA CYS A 539 12.58 17.73 8.34
C CYS A 539 12.12 18.89 7.44
N LEU A 540 12.95 19.93 7.41
CA LEU A 540 12.71 21.16 6.67
C LEU A 540 14.04 21.75 6.19
N ALA A 541 14.04 22.38 5.01
CA ALA A 541 15.19 23.11 4.48
C ALA A 541 14.75 24.37 3.73
N TRP A 542 15.63 25.37 3.69
CA TRP A 542 15.43 26.63 2.98
C TRP A 542 16.29 26.69 1.71
N SER A 543 15.79 27.34 0.67
CA SER A 543 16.62 27.69 -0.49
C SER A 543 17.68 28.73 -0.09
N PRO A 544 18.85 28.74 -0.75
CA PRO A 544 19.94 29.66 -0.40
C PRO A 544 19.55 31.13 -0.48
N ASN A 545 18.68 31.49 -1.43
CA ASN A 545 18.13 32.84 -1.57
C ASN A 545 16.92 33.16 -0.66
N SER A 546 16.57 32.28 0.29
CA SER A 546 15.42 32.44 1.21
C SER A 546 14.03 32.53 0.58
N THR A 547 13.86 32.26 -0.72
CA THR A 547 12.56 32.38 -1.41
C THR A 547 11.69 31.12 -1.33
N MET A 548 12.29 29.96 -1.03
CA MET A 548 11.59 28.69 -0.99
C MET A 548 11.87 27.91 0.29
N VAL A 549 10.90 27.09 0.69
CA VAL A 549 11.01 26.15 1.80
C VAL A 549 10.56 24.76 1.36
N ALA A 550 11.35 23.74 1.69
CA ALA A 550 11.03 22.35 1.41
C ALA A 550 10.73 21.61 2.72
N THR A 551 9.69 20.79 2.73
CA THR A 551 9.29 19.95 3.88
C THR A 551 9.33 18.47 3.49
N GLY A 552 9.82 17.64 4.41
CA GLY A 552 9.96 16.20 4.20
C GLY A 552 9.21 15.43 5.27
N SER A 553 8.49 14.39 4.86
CA SER A 553 7.56 13.65 5.73
C SER A 553 7.76 12.14 5.67
N LEU A 554 7.19 11.47 6.67
CA LEU A 554 7.06 10.02 6.72
C LEU A 554 6.17 9.47 5.60
N ASP A 555 5.37 10.31 4.94
CA ASP A 555 4.56 9.93 3.78
C ASP A 555 5.36 9.70 2.49
N THR A 556 6.69 9.63 2.59
CA THR A 556 7.65 9.46 1.50
C THR A 556 7.75 10.66 0.55
N CYS A 557 7.06 11.77 0.82
CA CYS A 557 7.05 12.93 -0.08
C CYS A 557 7.98 14.05 0.42
N VAL A 558 8.47 14.83 -0.54
CA VAL A 558 9.05 16.17 -0.33
C VAL A 558 8.11 17.19 -0.96
N ILE A 559 7.79 18.26 -0.25
CA ILE A 559 6.94 19.34 -0.78
C ILE A 559 7.71 20.64 -0.70
N VAL A 560 7.81 21.33 -1.84
CA VAL A 560 8.51 22.60 -1.97
C VAL A 560 7.49 23.73 -2.14
N TYR A 561 7.64 24.78 -1.34
CA TYR A 561 6.78 25.94 -1.31
C TYR A 561 7.59 27.19 -1.65
N GLU A 562 7.04 28.05 -2.49
CA GLU A 562 7.54 29.42 -2.67
C GLU A 562 6.85 30.32 -1.65
N VAL A 563 7.62 31.08 -0.88
CA VAL A 563 7.11 31.83 0.27
C VAL A 563 6.11 32.91 -0.14
N ASP A 564 6.34 33.56 -1.29
CA ASP A 564 5.49 34.64 -1.77
C ASP A 564 4.26 34.15 -2.58
N LYS A 565 4.11 32.83 -2.75
CA LYS A 565 2.94 32.22 -3.39
C LYS A 565 2.04 31.55 -2.37
N PRO A 566 0.72 31.42 -2.66
CA PRO A 566 -0.16 30.62 -1.82
C PRO A 566 0.36 29.18 -1.73
N ALA A 567 0.26 28.58 -0.54
CA ALA A 567 0.75 27.22 -0.29
C ALA A 567 0.16 26.17 -1.25
N ALA A 568 -1.01 26.42 -1.85
CA ALA A 568 -1.62 25.57 -2.89
C ALA A 568 -0.80 25.47 -4.18
N SER A 569 0.09 26.42 -4.44
CA SER A 569 1.02 26.43 -5.60
C SER A 569 2.25 25.54 -5.38
N ARG A 570 2.31 24.81 -4.27
CA ARG A 570 3.39 23.89 -3.92
C ARG A 570 3.71 22.89 -5.04
N MET A 571 4.97 22.52 -5.09
CA MET A 571 5.48 21.41 -5.89
C MET A 571 5.65 20.18 -5.00
N THR A 572 5.05 19.06 -5.39
CA THR A 572 5.09 17.81 -4.61
C THR A 572 5.90 16.76 -5.34
N ILE A 573 6.96 16.28 -4.69
CA ILE A 573 7.79 15.17 -5.11
C ILE A 573 7.31 13.94 -4.33
N LYS A 574 6.54 13.07 -5.00
CA LYS A 574 6.04 11.82 -4.40
C LYS A 574 7.12 10.74 -4.46
N GLY A 575 7.18 9.86 -3.46
CA GLY A 575 8.13 8.73 -3.46
C GLY A 575 9.59 9.16 -3.33
N ALA A 576 9.85 10.35 -2.79
CA ALA A 576 11.18 10.90 -2.55
C ALA A 576 12.05 9.99 -1.66
N HIS A 577 11.46 9.26 -0.72
CA HIS A 577 12.16 8.23 0.05
C HIS A 577 11.18 7.16 0.56
N LEU A 578 11.30 5.91 0.09
CA LEU A 578 10.37 4.81 0.42
C LEU A 578 10.26 4.51 1.94
N GLY A 579 11.31 4.82 2.71
CA GLY A 579 11.32 4.70 4.18
C GLY A 579 10.83 5.95 4.94
N GLY A 580 10.38 6.99 4.25
CA GLY A 580 10.12 8.33 4.80
C GLY A 580 11.32 9.26 4.72
N VAL A 581 11.09 10.57 4.64
CA VAL A 581 12.15 11.59 4.48
C VAL A 581 12.56 12.11 5.87
N TYR A 582 13.85 12.01 6.21
CA TYR A 582 14.38 12.34 7.55
C TYR A 582 15.34 13.53 7.61
N GLY A 583 15.62 14.15 6.48
CA GLY A 583 16.44 15.37 6.37
C GLY A 583 16.13 16.05 5.04
N LEU A 584 16.59 17.28 4.87
CA LEU A 584 16.48 17.98 3.60
C LEU A 584 17.61 19.00 3.50
N GLY A 585 17.96 19.41 2.29
CA GLY A 585 18.88 20.51 1.99
C GLY A 585 18.56 21.12 0.63
N PHE A 586 19.16 22.25 0.29
CA PHE A 586 19.13 22.77 -1.08
C PHE A 586 20.58 22.87 -1.59
N ALA A 587 20.87 22.31 -2.77
CA ALA A 587 22.16 22.52 -3.44
C ALA A 587 22.30 23.98 -3.87
N ASP A 588 21.30 24.47 -4.61
CA ASP A 588 21.18 25.85 -5.07
C ASP A 588 19.71 26.29 -5.04
N ASP A 589 19.41 27.44 -5.65
CA ASP A 589 18.07 28.04 -5.67
C ASP A 589 17.01 27.21 -6.41
N SER A 590 17.41 26.17 -7.15
CA SER A 590 16.54 25.31 -7.96
C SER A 590 16.55 23.83 -7.55
N HIS A 591 17.52 23.39 -6.74
CA HIS A 591 17.73 21.97 -6.42
C HIS A 591 17.54 21.64 -4.92
N VAL A 592 16.67 20.67 -4.59
CA VAL A 592 16.34 20.20 -3.21
C VAL A 592 16.85 18.77 -2.96
N TRP A 593 17.39 18.49 -1.78
CA TRP A 593 18.14 17.28 -1.41
C TRP A 593 17.56 16.56 -0.18
N PRO A 594 16.95 15.36 -0.28
CA PRO A 594 16.59 14.52 0.88
C PRO A 594 17.68 13.48 1.26
N PRO A 595 17.85 13.04 2.54
CA PRO A 595 18.73 11.94 2.91
C PRO A 595 18.18 10.68 2.30
N MET A 596 18.97 10.21 1.35
CA MET A 596 19.13 8.82 0.94
C MET A 596 17.93 8.07 0.41
N PHE A 597 17.20 8.74 -0.46
CA PHE A 597 17.11 8.38 -1.86
C PHE A 597 17.22 9.73 -2.54
N LEU A 598 18.40 10.06 -3.07
CA LEU A 598 18.68 11.43 -3.52
C LEU A 598 17.85 11.74 -4.78
N PHE A 599 17.04 12.80 -4.76
CA PHE A 599 16.34 13.34 -5.93
C PHE A 599 16.95 14.70 -6.26
N LEU A 600 17.67 14.86 -7.38
CA LEU A 600 17.99 16.18 -7.92
C LEU A 600 16.92 16.59 -8.95
N LEU A 601 16.60 17.89 -8.98
CA LEU A 601 15.55 18.45 -9.82
C LEU A 601 16.04 19.72 -10.55
N LEU A 602 16.34 19.62 -11.85
CA LEU A 602 16.74 20.73 -12.71
C LEU A 602 15.50 21.52 -13.20
N LEU A 603 15.55 22.86 -13.13
CA LEU A 603 14.56 23.78 -13.72
C LEU A 603 15.23 24.66 -14.78
N SER A 604 14.89 24.48 -16.06
CA SER A 604 15.18 25.45 -17.12
C SER A 604 13.92 26.25 -17.46
N ALA A 605 13.92 27.55 -17.20
CA ALA A 605 12.86 28.45 -17.63
C ALA A 605 13.12 28.94 -19.06
N SER A 606 12.42 28.39 -20.06
CA SER A 606 12.28 29.03 -21.37
C SER A 606 10.94 29.76 -21.44
N ARG A 607 10.99 31.08 -21.60
CA ARG A 607 9.82 31.95 -21.86
C ARG A 607 9.28 31.73 -23.27
N SER A 608 8.00 31.41 -23.36
CA SER A 608 7.09 31.76 -24.46
C SER A 608 5.70 31.84 -23.84
N GLY A 609 5.11 33.02 -23.63
CA GLY A 609 4.43 33.81 -24.66
C GLY A 609 2.95 33.86 -24.25
N ASP A 610 2.41 35.07 -24.10
CA ASP A 610 1.09 35.38 -23.52
C ASP A 610 -0.10 34.50 -23.97
N SER A 611 -0.88 34.04 -22.98
CA SER A 611 -2.35 33.96 -23.09
C SER A 611 -3.00 33.95 -21.69
N SER A 612 -3.91 34.90 -21.46
CA SER A 612 -4.73 35.07 -20.25
C SER A 612 -5.65 33.87 -19.93
N PRO A 613 -6.10 33.71 -18.67
CA PRO A 613 -6.47 32.42 -18.11
C PRO A 613 -7.94 32.03 -18.37
N SER A 614 -8.17 30.79 -18.80
CA SER A 614 -9.45 30.09 -18.62
C SER A 614 -9.35 29.18 -17.41
N GLY A 615 -10.29 29.30 -16.47
CA GLY A 615 -10.31 28.54 -15.23
C GLY A 615 -10.53 27.05 -15.49
N ASP A 616 -9.47 26.26 -15.37
CA ASP A 616 -9.55 24.80 -15.32
C ASP A 616 -9.27 24.30 -13.90
N ALA A 617 -10.17 23.43 -13.45
CA ALA A 617 -10.19 22.82 -12.13
C ALA A 617 -8.92 22.02 -11.84
N VAL A 618 -8.53 21.97 -10.55
CA VAL A 618 -7.48 21.08 -10.03
C VAL A 618 -7.74 19.66 -10.54
N PRO A 619 -6.78 18.99 -11.22
CA PRO A 619 -6.98 17.61 -11.67
C PRO A 619 -7.18 16.71 -10.45
N LEU A 620 -8.36 16.08 -10.34
CA LEU A 620 -8.63 15.09 -9.30
C LEU A 620 -8.05 13.75 -9.77
N ASP A 621 -7.10 13.22 -9.01
CA ASP A 621 -6.41 11.96 -9.33
C ASP A 621 -7.39 10.77 -9.30
N THR A 622 -7.61 10.14 -10.46
CA THR A 622 -8.46 8.95 -10.60
C THR A 622 -7.70 7.64 -10.40
N GLY A 623 -6.39 7.68 -10.12
CA GLY A 623 -5.54 6.50 -9.94
C GLY A 623 -5.42 5.66 -11.21
N ASP A 624 -5.19 6.32 -12.35
CA ASP A 624 -5.15 5.75 -13.71
C ASP A 624 -6.44 5.07 -14.19
N LEU A 625 -7.49 5.03 -13.36
CA LEU A 625 -8.81 4.58 -13.76
C LEU A 625 -9.50 5.64 -14.61
N ASN A 626 -10.16 5.19 -15.66
CA ASN A 626 -11.09 5.96 -16.46
C ASN A 626 -12.23 5.05 -16.92
N ARG A 627 -13.23 5.62 -17.57
CA ARG A 627 -14.37 4.86 -18.10
C ARG A 627 -13.96 3.70 -19.02
N GLN A 628 -12.90 3.85 -19.80
CA GLN A 628 -12.40 2.83 -20.73
C GLN A 628 -11.63 1.70 -20.03
N SER A 629 -11.23 1.90 -18.77
CA SER A 629 -10.63 0.84 -17.95
C SER A 629 -11.62 -0.32 -17.72
N PHE A 630 -12.92 -0.08 -17.85
CA PHE A 630 -13.96 -1.08 -17.64
C PHE A 630 -14.46 -1.67 -18.97
N PRO A 631 -15.03 -2.89 -18.97
CA PRO A 631 -15.54 -3.53 -20.19
C PRO A 631 -16.50 -2.63 -20.97
N LYS A 632 -16.49 -2.77 -22.29
CA LYS A 632 -17.40 -1.98 -23.14
C LYS A 632 -18.86 -2.24 -22.73
N GLY A 633 -19.59 -1.17 -22.42
CA GLY A 633 -20.97 -1.24 -21.95
C GLY A 633 -21.11 -1.38 -20.43
N PHE A 634 -20.02 -1.29 -19.66
CA PHE A 634 -20.07 -1.23 -18.20
C PHE A 634 -20.81 0.03 -17.75
N LEU A 635 -21.76 -0.14 -16.83
CA LEU A 635 -22.66 0.92 -16.38
C LEU A 635 -22.17 1.56 -15.10
N PHE A 636 -22.16 2.89 -15.07
CA PHE A 636 -21.97 3.66 -13.84
C PHE A 636 -23.27 4.35 -13.46
N GLY A 637 -23.72 4.14 -12.24
CA GLY A 637 -24.94 4.74 -11.74
C GLY A 637 -24.85 5.23 -10.30
N THR A 638 -25.95 5.80 -9.83
CA THR A 638 -26.18 6.12 -8.42
C THR A 638 -27.47 5.44 -7.96
N ALA A 639 -27.58 5.21 -6.64
CA ALA A 639 -28.72 4.53 -6.06
C ALA A 639 -29.37 5.33 -4.91
N THR A 640 -30.68 5.15 -4.73
CA THR A 640 -31.47 5.69 -3.59
C THR A 640 -32.60 4.73 -3.17
N SER A 641 -33.17 4.98 -1.99
CA SER A 641 -34.40 4.37 -1.49
C SER A 641 -35.54 5.38 -1.44
N ALA A 642 -36.73 4.99 -1.87
CA ALA A 642 -37.95 5.80 -1.88
C ALA A 642 -38.21 6.43 -0.50
N TYR A 643 -38.20 5.62 0.56
CA TYR A 643 -38.47 6.12 1.92
C TYR A 643 -37.43 7.13 2.40
N GLN A 644 -36.18 7.04 1.92
CA GLN A 644 -35.10 7.92 2.35
C GLN A 644 -35.07 9.26 1.59
N VAL A 645 -35.62 9.32 0.37
CA VAL A 645 -35.48 10.50 -0.51
C VAL A 645 -36.78 11.17 -0.96
N GLU A 646 -37.89 10.45 -1.06
CA GLU A 646 -39.11 11.00 -1.68
C GLU A 646 -39.78 12.05 -0.80
N GLY A 647 -39.97 11.76 0.50
CA GLY A 647 -40.77 12.59 1.39
C GLY A 647 -42.25 12.63 0.99
N GLU A 648 -42.91 13.74 1.32
CA GLU A 648 -44.32 14.04 1.04
C GLU A 648 -45.25 12.88 1.41
N THR A 649 -45.43 12.70 2.72
CA THR A 649 -46.21 11.60 3.32
C THR A 649 -47.67 11.97 3.57
N HIS A 650 -48.04 13.24 3.45
CA HIS A 650 -49.37 13.75 3.84
C HIS A 650 -50.22 14.24 2.67
N GLN A 651 -49.59 14.60 1.54
CA GLN A 651 -50.28 15.02 0.32
C GLN A 651 -50.29 13.89 -0.72
N ASP A 652 -51.16 14.02 -1.73
CA ASP A 652 -51.24 13.10 -2.87
C ASP A 652 -51.46 11.61 -2.55
N GLY A 653 -52.01 11.30 -1.37
CA GLY A 653 -52.66 10.03 -1.10
C GLY A 653 -51.73 8.82 -0.87
N ARG A 654 -50.45 9.02 -0.52
CA ARG A 654 -49.58 7.92 -0.04
C ARG A 654 -50.12 7.34 1.26
N GLY A 655 -50.21 6.01 1.35
CA GLY A 655 -50.51 5.31 2.62
C GLY A 655 -49.28 5.16 3.51
N PRO A 656 -49.47 4.97 4.83
CA PRO A 656 -48.36 4.77 5.75
C PRO A 656 -47.62 3.46 5.49
N SER A 657 -46.30 3.47 5.61
CA SER A 657 -45.46 2.27 5.67
C SER A 657 -45.17 1.87 7.12
N ILE A 658 -44.62 0.68 7.31
CA ILE A 658 -44.16 0.21 8.63
C ILE A 658 -43.14 1.17 9.27
N TRP A 659 -42.34 1.87 8.46
CA TRP A 659 -41.38 2.84 8.97
C TRP A 659 -42.06 4.11 9.50
N ASP A 660 -43.16 4.57 8.89
CA ASP A 660 -43.92 5.74 9.40
C ASP A 660 -44.47 5.50 10.81
N ALA A 661 -44.79 4.25 11.16
CA ALA A 661 -45.16 3.85 12.52
C ALA A 661 -43.93 3.69 13.42
N PHE A 662 -42.86 3.06 12.92
CA PHE A 662 -41.64 2.78 13.69
C PHE A 662 -40.91 4.06 14.15
N VAL A 663 -40.77 5.07 13.28
CA VAL A 663 -40.07 6.32 13.60
C VAL A 663 -40.77 7.14 14.70
N LYS A 664 -42.05 6.89 14.95
CA LYS A 664 -42.83 7.56 16.02
C LYS A 664 -42.56 6.98 17.41
N ILE A 665 -41.89 5.84 17.51
CA ILE A 665 -41.53 5.23 18.80
C ILE A 665 -40.35 6.01 19.39
N PRO A 666 -40.52 6.67 20.56
CA PRO A 666 -39.46 7.47 21.16
C PRO A 666 -38.18 6.67 21.42
N GLY A 667 -37.03 7.25 21.08
CA GLY A 667 -35.69 6.69 21.33
C GLY A 667 -35.23 5.63 20.33
N LYS A 668 -36.02 5.31 19.29
CA LYS A 668 -35.62 4.33 18.26
C LYS A 668 -34.81 4.91 17.11
N ILE A 669 -35.02 6.18 16.79
CA ILE A 669 -34.28 6.91 15.76
C ILE A 669 -33.43 7.98 16.43
N ALA A 670 -32.21 8.20 15.92
CA ALA A 670 -31.35 9.28 16.40
C ALA A 670 -32.11 10.64 16.40
N ASN A 671 -32.11 11.31 17.55
CA ASN A 671 -32.82 12.57 17.79
C ASN A 671 -34.34 12.53 17.55
N ASN A 672 -34.96 11.34 17.54
CA ASN A 672 -36.38 11.15 17.17
C ASN A 672 -36.75 11.78 15.82
N ALA A 673 -35.82 11.78 14.86
CA ALA A 673 -36.04 12.35 13.54
C ALA A 673 -37.13 11.59 12.75
N THR A 674 -37.85 12.30 11.89
CA THR A 674 -38.89 11.73 11.00
C THR A 674 -38.47 11.83 9.53
N ALA A 675 -39.07 10.97 8.70
CA ALA A 675 -38.90 10.95 7.25
C ALA A 675 -40.10 11.57 6.50
N GLU A 676 -40.80 12.53 7.12
CA GLU A 676 -42.00 13.15 6.52
C GLU A 676 -41.67 14.01 5.29
N ILE A 677 -40.55 14.75 5.34
CA ILE A 677 -40.07 15.61 4.25
C ILE A 677 -38.82 15.02 3.57
N THR A 678 -37.90 14.41 4.32
CA THR A 678 -36.60 13.90 3.82
C THR A 678 -35.80 14.95 3.03
N VAL A 679 -35.50 14.69 1.75
CA VAL A 679 -34.87 15.64 0.81
C VAL A 679 -35.82 16.07 -0.30
N ASP A 680 -37.10 15.69 -0.20
CA ASP A 680 -38.18 16.13 -1.08
C ASP A 680 -37.94 15.85 -2.57
N GLN A 681 -37.43 14.66 -2.90
CA GLN A 681 -37.28 14.25 -4.29
C GLN A 681 -38.64 14.21 -5.02
N TYR A 682 -39.74 13.99 -4.28
CA TYR A 682 -41.09 14.00 -4.84
C TYR A 682 -41.38 15.24 -5.69
N HIS A 683 -40.96 16.42 -5.21
CA HIS A 683 -41.08 17.67 -5.96
C HIS A 683 -39.81 18.03 -6.76
N ARG A 684 -38.62 17.59 -6.31
CA ARG A 684 -37.33 18.06 -6.82
C ARG A 684 -36.60 17.08 -7.75
N TYR A 685 -37.25 16.01 -8.18
CA TYR A 685 -36.65 14.97 -9.04
C TYR A 685 -35.90 15.51 -10.28
N LYS A 686 -36.35 16.63 -10.88
CA LYS A 686 -35.65 17.22 -12.03
C LYS A 686 -34.25 17.69 -11.70
N GLU A 687 -34.09 18.36 -10.55
CA GLU A 687 -32.80 18.85 -10.05
C GLU A 687 -31.85 17.68 -9.82
N ASP A 688 -32.35 16.61 -9.20
CA ASP A 688 -31.56 15.42 -8.90
C ASP A 688 -31.13 14.67 -10.19
N VAL A 689 -32.02 14.53 -11.18
CA VAL A 689 -31.70 13.89 -12.47
C VAL A 689 -30.74 14.74 -13.31
N ASP A 690 -30.90 16.06 -13.30
CA ASP A 690 -29.98 16.97 -13.98
C ASP A 690 -28.57 16.89 -13.38
N LEU A 691 -28.46 16.72 -12.06
CA LEU A 691 -27.17 16.44 -11.40
C LEU A 691 -26.55 15.14 -11.90
N MET A 692 -27.30 14.04 -11.97
CA MET A 692 -26.79 12.75 -12.47
C MET A 692 -26.25 12.87 -13.91
N GLN A 693 -27.00 13.55 -14.79
CA GLN A 693 -26.56 13.80 -16.17
C GLN A 693 -25.27 14.62 -16.21
N ASN A 694 -25.20 15.71 -15.43
CA ASN A 694 -24.04 16.60 -15.37
C ASN A 694 -22.76 15.93 -14.82
N LEU A 695 -22.93 14.84 -14.05
CA LEU A 695 -21.85 14.02 -13.50
C LEU A 695 -21.48 12.82 -14.40
N ASN A 696 -22.07 12.73 -15.60
CA ASN A 696 -21.83 11.67 -16.59
C ASN A 696 -22.24 10.24 -16.16
N PHE A 697 -23.17 10.09 -15.21
CA PHE A 697 -23.75 8.78 -14.89
C PHE A 697 -24.65 8.27 -16.03
N ASP A 698 -24.79 6.94 -16.12
CA ASP A 698 -25.54 6.25 -17.17
C ASP A 698 -26.88 5.68 -16.68
N ALA A 699 -26.98 5.42 -15.37
CA ALA A 699 -28.11 4.73 -14.79
C ALA A 699 -28.49 5.30 -13.42
N TYR A 700 -29.79 5.22 -13.10
CA TYR A 700 -30.31 5.56 -11.79
C TYR A 700 -31.10 4.40 -11.24
N ARG A 701 -30.68 3.92 -10.06
CA ARG A 701 -31.38 2.86 -9.35
C ARG A 701 -32.22 3.45 -8.22
N PHE A 702 -33.53 3.33 -8.33
CA PHE A 702 -34.49 3.87 -7.37
C PHE A 702 -35.49 2.78 -6.99
N SER A 703 -36.14 2.92 -5.82
CA SER A 703 -37.26 2.04 -5.47
C SER A 703 -38.61 2.70 -5.74
N ILE A 704 -39.61 1.87 -6.05
CA ILE A 704 -41.00 2.29 -6.15
C ILE A 704 -41.67 1.95 -4.81
N SER A 705 -42.22 2.95 -4.14
CA SER A 705 -42.86 2.75 -2.84
C SER A 705 -44.22 2.10 -3.00
N TRP A 706 -44.36 0.89 -2.44
CA TRP A 706 -45.60 0.12 -2.51
C TRP A 706 -46.77 0.90 -1.89
N SER A 707 -46.57 1.52 -0.72
CA SER A 707 -47.61 2.30 -0.05
C SER A 707 -47.99 3.58 -0.79
N ARG A 708 -47.15 4.06 -1.72
CA ARG A 708 -47.48 5.20 -2.59
C ARG A 708 -48.34 4.79 -3.79
N ILE A 709 -48.18 3.56 -4.31
CA ILE A 709 -49.01 3.03 -5.40
C ILE A 709 -50.33 2.46 -4.87
N PHE A 710 -50.26 1.66 -3.80
CA PHE A 710 -51.41 1.06 -3.12
C PHE A 710 -51.39 1.48 -1.64
N PRO A 711 -52.15 2.53 -1.25
CA PRO A 711 -52.14 3.05 0.11
C PRO A 711 -52.53 2.02 1.19
N GLU A 712 -53.48 1.13 0.86
CA GLU A 712 -53.93 0.03 1.72
C GLU A 712 -53.15 -1.28 1.45
N GLY A 713 -52.03 -1.20 0.71
CA GLY A 713 -51.22 -2.31 0.24
C GLY A 713 -51.86 -3.16 -0.88
N THR A 714 -53.18 -3.16 -1.01
CA THR A 714 -53.95 -3.83 -2.07
C THR A 714 -55.11 -2.97 -2.53
N GLY A 715 -55.73 -3.32 -3.67
CA GLY A 715 -57.00 -2.73 -4.11
C GLY A 715 -56.86 -1.37 -4.80
N LYS A 716 -57.26 -0.28 -4.12
CA LYS A 716 -57.40 1.05 -4.76
C LYS A 716 -56.03 1.64 -5.09
N ILE A 717 -55.82 1.96 -6.38
CA ILE A 717 -54.60 2.58 -6.89
C ILE A 717 -54.61 4.08 -6.59
N ASN A 718 -53.47 4.60 -6.12
CA ASN A 718 -53.21 6.02 -6.04
C ASN A 718 -52.56 6.54 -7.34
N TRP A 719 -53.40 7.10 -8.22
CA TRP A 719 -52.93 7.61 -9.52
C TRP A 719 -52.01 8.83 -9.42
N ASN A 720 -52.03 9.61 -8.33
CA ASN A 720 -51.06 10.71 -8.14
C ASN A 720 -49.66 10.15 -7.89
N GLY A 721 -49.54 9.08 -7.09
CA GLY A 721 -48.31 8.32 -6.92
C GLY A 721 -47.79 7.73 -8.23
N VAL A 722 -48.68 7.15 -9.05
CA VAL A 722 -48.34 6.65 -10.39
C VAL A 722 -47.85 7.79 -11.30
N ALA A 723 -48.51 8.95 -11.25
CA ALA A 723 -48.11 10.12 -12.03
C ALA A 723 -46.72 10.63 -11.64
N TYR A 724 -46.34 10.58 -10.37
CA TYR A 724 -44.99 10.91 -9.92
C TYR A 724 -43.93 9.99 -10.55
N TYR A 725 -44.09 8.67 -10.46
CA TYR A 725 -43.12 7.75 -11.06
C TYR A 725 -43.06 7.87 -12.58
N ASN A 726 -44.19 8.11 -13.26
CA ASN A 726 -44.18 8.42 -14.69
C ASN A 726 -43.31 9.65 -14.99
N ARG A 727 -43.52 10.77 -14.28
CA ARG A 727 -42.71 11.99 -14.46
C ARG A 727 -41.22 11.74 -14.23
N LEU A 728 -40.87 10.99 -13.18
CA LEU A 728 -39.48 10.64 -12.88
C LEU A 728 -38.87 9.78 -14.00
N ILE A 729 -39.55 8.69 -14.39
CA ILE A 729 -39.09 7.76 -15.44
C ILE A 729 -38.96 8.47 -16.78
N ASP A 730 -39.95 9.28 -17.17
CA ASP A 730 -39.93 10.02 -18.43
C ASP A 730 -38.76 11.00 -18.47
N TYR A 731 -38.50 11.70 -17.36
CA TYR A 731 -37.39 12.65 -17.28
C TYR A 731 -36.02 11.96 -17.26
N LEU A 732 -35.89 10.79 -16.61
CA LEU A 732 -34.69 9.95 -16.68
C LEU A 732 -34.37 9.57 -18.13
N ILE A 733 -35.35 9.02 -18.85
CA ILE A 733 -35.20 8.63 -20.25
C ILE A 733 -34.88 9.84 -21.13
N GLN A 734 -35.57 10.96 -20.93
CA GLN A 734 -35.31 12.21 -21.65
C GLN A 734 -33.86 12.68 -21.48
N LYS A 735 -33.27 12.47 -20.30
CA LYS A 735 -31.90 12.87 -19.96
C LYS A 735 -30.86 11.81 -20.31
N GLY A 736 -31.28 10.67 -20.87
CA GLY A 736 -30.39 9.57 -21.25
C GLY A 736 -29.90 8.74 -20.07
N ILE A 737 -30.61 8.77 -18.93
CA ILE A 737 -30.32 7.98 -17.74
C ILE A 737 -31.21 6.73 -17.74
N THR A 738 -30.59 5.56 -17.65
CA THR A 738 -31.29 4.26 -17.69
C THR A 738 -31.93 3.95 -16.33
N PRO A 739 -33.25 3.70 -16.27
CA PRO A 739 -33.93 3.37 -15.01
C PRO A 739 -33.68 1.91 -14.59
N TYR A 740 -33.31 1.74 -13.32
CA TYR A 740 -33.23 0.45 -12.62
C TYR A 740 -34.19 0.48 -11.43
N ALA A 741 -35.36 -0.14 -11.57
CA ALA A 741 -36.41 -0.04 -10.56
C ALA A 741 -36.36 -1.21 -9.58
N ASN A 742 -36.34 -0.90 -8.29
CA ASN A 742 -36.46 -1.85 -7.20
C ASN A 742 -37.88 -1.82 -6.60
N LEU A 743 -38.57 -2.96 -6.55
CA LEU A 743 -39.97 -3.00 -6.15
C LEU A 743 -40.17 -2.93 -4.64
N TYR A 744 -39.22 -3.42 -3.84
CA TYR A 744 -39.31 -3.40 -2.39
C TYR A 744 -37.99 -3.00 -1.72
N HIS A 745 -38.03 -1.98 -0.85
CA HIS A 745 -36.86 -1.46 -0.15
C HIS A 745 -37.14 -1.16 1.34
N TYR A 746 -37.48 -2.20 2.10
CA TYR A 746 -37.83 -2.17 3.53
C TYR A 746 -39.12 -1.43 3.91
N ASP A 747 -39.89 -0.93 2.95
CA ASP A 747 -41.02 -0.02 3.17
C ASP A 747 -42.40 -0.68 2.94
N LEU A 748 -42.65 -1.82 3.62
CA LEU A 748 -43.96 -2.51 3.55
C LEU A 748 -45.12 -1.56 3.93
N PRO A 749 -46.25 -1.57 3.20
CA PRO A 749 -47.45 -0.85 3.61
C PRO A 749 -47.92 -1.30 4.99
N LEU A 750 -48.14 -0.35 5.91
CA LEU A 750 -48.55 -0.62 7.29
C LEU A 750 -49.89 -1.38 7.35
N ALA A 751 -50.78 -1.13 6.38
CA ALA A 751 -52.06 -1.82 6.27
C ALA A 751 -51.90 -3.35 6.16
N LEU A 752 -50.88 -3.85 5.45
CA LEU A 752 -50.63 -5.29 5.31
C LEU A 752 -50.08 -5.90 6.60
N GLU A 753 -49.18 -5.16 7.27
CA GLU A 753 -48.67 -5.54 8.60
C GLU A 753 -49.81 -5.69 9.61
N GLN A 754 -50.73 -4.72 9.65
CA GLN A 754 -51.87 -4.75 10.55
C GLN A 754 -52.92 -5.81 10.18
N LYS A 755 -53.12 -6.07 8.88
CA LYS A 755 -54.15 -6.99 8.39
C LYS A 755 -53.80 -8.45 8.64
N TYR A 756 -52.55 -8.86 8.44
CA TYR A 756 -52.14 -10.26 8.53
C TYR A 756 -50.68 -10.48 8.96
N GLN A 757 -50.05 -9.51 9.62
CA GLN A 757 -48.62 -9.54 10.01
C GLN A 757 -47.66 -9.54 8.81
N GLY A 758 -48.09 -8.94 7.70
CA GLY A 758 -47.24 -8.64 6.56
C GLY A 758 -46.48 -9.86 6.06
N LEU A 759 -45.16 -9.83 6.22
CA LEU A 759 -44.24 -10.82 5.67
C LEU A 759 -44.29 -12.20 6.34
N LEU A 760 -44.92 -12.29 7.52
CA LEU A 760 -45.10 -13.55 8.23
C LEU A 760 -46.24 -14.40 7.65
N SER A 761 -47.11 -13.81 6.83
CA SER A 761 -48.19 -14.51 6.14
C SER A 761 -47.81 -14.89 4.71
N LYS A 762 -48.17 -16.11 4.28
CA LYS A 762 -48.02 -16.52 2.87
C LYS A 762 -48.84 -15.66 1.90
N GLN A 763 -49.91 -15.00 2.37
CA GLN A 763 -50.76 -14.14 1.54
C GLN A 763 -49.99 -12.97 0.92
N VAL A 764 -48.94 -12.48 1.60
CA VAL A 764 -48.14 -11.36 1.10
C VAL A 764 -47.46 -11.65 -0.24
N VAL A 765 -47.25 -12.94 -0.54
CA VAL A 765 -46.62 -13.39 -1.79
C VAL A 765 -47.50 -13.02 -2.98
N ASP A 766 -48.81 -13.25 -2.86
CA ASP A 766 -49.78 -12.92 -3.91
C ASP A 766 -49.98 -11.40 -4.01
N ASP A 767 -50.13 -10.72 -2.87
CA ASP A 767 -50.32 -9.27 -2.82
C ASP A 767 -49.08 -8.52 -3.39
N PHE A 768 -47.87 -8.97 -3.09
CA PHE A 768 -46.64 -8.42 -3.69
C PHE A 768 -46.56 -8.72 -5.19
N ALA A 769 -46.96 -9.92 -5.61
CA ALA A 769 -46.93 -10.30 -7.02
C ALA A 769 -47.95 -9.49 -7.84
N ASP A 770 -49.11 -9.17 -7.29
CA ASP A 770 -50.10 -8.27 -7.89
C ASP A 770 -49.57 -6.82 -8.01
N TYR A 771 -48.90 -6.32 -6.96
CA TYR A 771 -48.23 -5.01 -6.99
C TYR A 771 -47.10 -4.96 -8.04
N ALA A 772 -46.24 -5.98 -8.08
CA ALA A 772 -45.18 -6.11 -9.05
C ALA A 772 -45.75 -6.15 -10.49
N GLU A 773 -46.81 -6.93 -10.69
CA GLU A 773 -47.51 -7.02 -11.97
C GLU A 773 -48.06 -5.68 -12.42
N PHE A 774 -48.67 -4.91 -11.50
CA PHE A 774 -49.12 -3.55 -11.81
C PHE A 774 -47.95 -2.65 -12.25
N CYS A 775 -46.80 -2.70 -11.57
CA CYS A 775 -45.62 -1.93 -11.94
C CYS A 775 -45.09 -2.35 -13.32
N PHE A 776 -45.01 -3.65 -13.61
CA PHE A 776 -44.57 -4.17 -14.90
C PHE A 776 -45.49 -3.72 -16.04
N LYS A 777 -46.82 -3.76 -15.83
CA LYS A 777 -47.79 -3.28 -16.83
C LYS A 777 -47.67 -1.78 -17.07
N THR A 778 -47.48 -1.00 -16.01
CA THR A 778 -47.58 0.46 -16.05
C THR A 778 -46.29 1.13 -16.54
N PHE A 779 -45.13 0.59 -16.15
CA PHE A 779 -43.83 1.23 -16.40
C PHE A 779 -42.90 0.39 -17.28
N GLY A 780 -43.21 -0.88 -17.55
CA GLY A 780 -42.32 -1.81 -18.26
C GLY A 780 -42.13 -1.50 -19.75
N ASP A 781 -42.85 -0.54 -20.30
CA ASP A 781 -42.58 0.05 -21.62
C ASP A 781 -41.25 0.83 -21.62
N ARG A 782 -40.93 1.51 -20.51
CA ARG A 782 -39.72 2.36 -20.33
C ARG A 782 -38.69 1.76 -19.38
N VAL A 783 -39.12 1.05 -18.34
CA VAL A 783 -38.25 0.40 -17.35
C VAL A 783 -37.96 -1.04 -17.77
N LYS A 784 -36.69 -1.34 -18.02
CA LYS A 784 -36.25 -2.65 -18.55
C LYS A 784 -35.42 -3.47 -17.58
N ASN A 785 -34.99 -2.87 -16.47
CA ASN A 785 -34.19 -3.53 -15.45
C ASN A 785 -34.95 -3.49 -14.12
N TRP A 786 -35.35 -4.67 -13.66
CA TRP A 786 -36.18 -4.82 -12.47
C TRP A 786 -35.44 -5.58 -11.37
N MET A 787 -35.54 -5.07 -10.15
CA MET A 787 -35.15 -5.77 -8.93
C MET A 787 -36.38 -5.99 -8.06
N THR A 788 -36.54 -7.21 -7.56
CA THR A 788 -37.69 -7.54 -6.71
C THR A 788 -37.51 -7.02 -5.29
N PHE A 789 -36.44 -7.48 -4.62
CA PHE A 789 -36.13 -7.12 -3.24
C PHE A 789 -34.72 -6.56 -3.11
N ASN A 790 -34.59 -5.47 -2.36
CA ASN A 790 -33.33 -5.07 -1.76
C ASN A 790 -33.14 -5.82 -0.44
N GLU A 791 -32.01 -6.52 -0.31
CA GLU A 791 -31.61 -7.19 0.93
C GLU A 791 -32.68 -8.17 1.45
N PRO A 792 -32.97 -9.23 0.67
CA PRO A 792 -34.03 -10.21 0.93
C PRO A 792 -33.83 -11.02 2.22
N ARG A 793 -32.70 -10.84 2.94
CA ARG A 793 -32.53 -11.25 4.34
C ARG A 793 -33.74 -10.91 5.20
N VAL A 794 -34.46 -9.86 4.83
CA VAL A 794 -35.65 -9.43 5.55
C VAL A 794 -36.95 -9.84 4.86
N VAL A 795 -36.98 -10.19 3.57
CA VAL A 795 -38.23 -10.50 2.83
C VAL A 795 -38.04 -11.36 1.55
N ALA A 796 -38.94 -12.32 1.28
CA ALA A 796 -38.84 -13.33 0.20
C ALA A 796 -39.40 -12.92 -1.19
N ALA A 797 -38.80 -13.44 -2.29
CA ALA A 797 -38.79 -12.82 -3.63
C ALA A 797 -39.41 -13.58 -4.85
N LEU A 798 -39.85 -14.82 -4.69
CA LEU A 798 -39.91 -15.78 -5.82
C LEU A 798 -41.10 -15.59 -6.79
N ALA A 799 -42.30 -15.27 -6.29
CA ALA A 799 -43.50 -15.17 -7.13
C ALA A 799 -43.43 -14.07 -8.19
N ALA A 800 -42.78 -12.94 -7.86
CA ALA A 800 -42.63 -11.82 -8.79
C ALA A 800 -41.76 -12.18 -10.01
N VAL A 801 -40.72 -13.02 -9.83
CA VAL A 801 -39.88 -13.47 -10.93
C VAL A 801 -40.68 -14.30 -11.92
N GLN A 802 -41.47 -15.26 -11.42
CA GLN A 802 -42.26 -16.13 -12.28
C GLN A 802 -43.25 -15.33 -13.14
N ARG A 803 -43.98 -14.37 -12.52
CA ARG A 803 -44.92 -13.51 -13.25
C ARG A 803 -44.23 -12.65 -14.32
N TYR A 804 -43.05 -12.09 -14.01
CA TYR A 804 -42.28 -11.32 -14.98
C TYR A 804 -41.92 -12.15 -16.22
N ARG A 805 -41.39 -13.36 -16.00
CA ARG A 805 -40.95 -14.26 -17.09
C ARG A 805 -42.09 -14.72 -17.98
N GLN A 806 -43.21 -15.13 -17.37
CA GLN A 806 -44.35 -15.69 -18.11
C GLN A 806 -45.11 -14.64 -18.92
N ASN A 807 -45.28 -13.44 -18.36
CA ASN A 807 -46.23 -12.47 -18.92
C ASN A 807 -45.56 -11.27 -19.62
N TYR A 808 -44.31 -10.95 -19.27
CA TYR A 808 -43.70 -9.66 -19.63
C TYR A 808 -42.35 -9.77 -20.32
N GLN A 809 -41.50 -10.73 -19.96
CA GLN A 809 -40.12 -10.77 -20.45
C GLN A 809 -40.01 -10.83 -21.98
N GLU A 810 -40.86 -11.63 -22.65
CA GLU A 810 -40.87 -11.74 -24.11
C GLU A 810 -41.21 -10.39 -24.79
N LYS A 811 -42.22 -9.69 -24.26
CA LYS A 811 -42.70 -8.41 -24.83
C LYS A 811 -41.78 -7.25 -24.50
N GLN A 812 -41.32 -7.18 -23.24
CA GLN A 812 -40.55 -6.05 -22.73
C GLN A 812 -39.05 -6.19 -23.02
N LYS A 813 -38.57 -7.41 -23.26
CA LYS A 813 -37.15 -7.76 -23.48
C LYS A 813 -36.21 -7.31 -22.35
N GLY A 814 -36.75 -7.15 -21.14
CA GLY A 814 -35.99 -6.72 -19.96
C GLY A 814 -35.43 -7.88 -19.14
N ARG A 815 -34.66 -7.55 -18.09
CA ARG A 815 -33.98 -8.49 -17.20
C ARG A 815 -34.46 -8.33 -15.75
N ILE A 816 -34.49 -9.43 -14.99
CA ILE A 816 -34.89 -9.43 -13.59
C ILE A 816 -33.78 -10.00 -12.69
N GLY A 817 -33.55 -9.35 -11.54
CA GLY A 817 -32.52 -9.75 -10.59
C GLY A 817 -32.92 -9.55 -9.13
N ILE A 818 -31.97 -9.86 -8.24
CA ILE A 818 -32.08 -9.70 -6.78
C ILE A 818 -30.85 -8.97 -6.24
N LEU A 819 -31.00 -8.16 -5.19
CA LEU A 819 -29.90 -7.42 -4.56
C LEU A 819 -29.57 -8.03 -3.20
N LEU A 820 -28.32 -8.45 -3.00
CA LEU A 820 -27.86 -9.11 -1.78
C LEU A 820 -26.83 -8.23 -1.06
N ASP A 821 -27.07 -7.95 0.22
CA ASP A 821 -26.03 -7.43 1.10
C ASP A 821 -24.98 -8.52 1.35
N PHE A 822 -23.71 -8.17 1.08
CA PHE A 822 -22.60 -9.09 1.29
C PHE A 822 -21.41 -8.41 1.96
N VAL A 823 -21.39 -8.49 3.29
CA VAL A 823 -20.19 -8.24 4.08
C VAL A 823 -19.20 -9.38 3.88
N TRP A 824 -17.93 -9.05 3.57
CA TRP A 824 -16.90 -10.08 3.58
C TRP A 824 -16.55 -10.46 5.02
N PHE A 825 -16.53 -11.76 5.30
CA PHE A 825 -16.15 -12.30 6.60
C PHE A 825 -14.80 -12.99 6.49
N GLU A 826 -13.76 -12.40 7.08
CA GLU A 826 -12.40 -12.95 7.11
C GLU A 826 -12.18 -13.75 8.40
N PRO A 827 -11.52 -14.92 8.38
CA PRO A 827 -11.20 -15.62 9.63
C PRO A 827 -10.19 -14.80 10.47
N LEU A 828 -10.41 -14.70 11.78
CA LEU A 828 -9.54 -13.97 12.70
C LEU A 828 -8.12 -14.57 12.70
N THR A 829 -8.01 -15.89 12.71
CA THR A 829 -6.76 -16.65 12.65
C THR A 829 -6.78 -17.70 11.52
N SER A 830 -5.63 -18.27 11.19
CA SER A 830 -5.54 -19.38 10.23
C SER A 830 -6.00 -20.73 10.80
N SER A 831 -6.63 -20.76 11.97
CA SER A 831 -7.12 -21.99 12.58
C SER A 831 -8.33 -22.53 11.81
N LYS A 832 -8.50 -23.85 11.79
CA LYS A 832 -9.66 -24.48 11.12
C LYS A 832 -10.98 -23.97 11.69
N ALA A 833 -11.07 -23.81 13.01
CA ALA A 833 -12.28 -23.33 13.69
C ALA A 833 -12.70 -21.92 13.22
N ASP A 834 -11.77 -20.96 13.14
CA ASP A 834 -12.08 -19.61 12.68
C ASP A 834 -12.41 -19.57 11.18
N ASN A 835 -11.78 -20.43 10.37
CA ASN A 835 -12.12 -20.59 8.96
C ASN A 835 -13.55 -21.13 8.78
N ASP A 836 -13.91 -22.16 9.55
CA ASP A 836 -15.25 -22.72 9.56
C ASP A 836 -16.27 -21.68 10.05
N ALA A 837 -15.94 -20.90 11.09
CA ALA A 837 -16.78 -19.80 11.57
C ALA A 837 -17.01 -18.72 10.50
N ALA A 838 -15.95 -18.26 9.83
CA ALA A 838 -16.07 -17.32 8.71
C ALA A 838 -16.92 -17.89 7.57
N GLN A 839 -16.82 -19.19 7.30
CA GLN A 839 -17.66 -19.86 6.30
C GLN A 839 -19.13 -19.95 6.72
N ARG A 840 -19.42 -20.28 7.99
CA ARG A 840 -20.79 -20.25 8.53
C ARG A 840 -21.41 -18.86 8.35
N ALA A 841 -20.68 -17.80 8.71
CA ALA A 841 -21.17 -16.43 8.53
C ALA A 841 -21.52 -16.11 7.07
N ARG A 842 -20.70 -16.53 6.09
CA ARG A 842 -21.00 -16.36 4.66
C ARG A 842 -22.22 -17.17 4.22
N ASP A 843 -22.37 -18.41 4.70
CA ASP A 843 -23.50 -19.27 4.36
C ASP A 843 -24.82 -18.69 4.90
N PHE A 844 -24.84 -18.21 6.16
CA PHE A 844 -26.03 -17.63 6.75
C PHE A 844 -26.35 -16.21 6.28
N HIS A 845 -25.38 -15.48 5.70
CA HIS A 845 -25.58 -14.12 5.19
C HIS A 845 -25.95 -14.10 3.71
N VAL A 846 -25.01 -14.43 2.81
CA VAL A 846 -25.25 -14.40 1.36
C VAL A 846 -25.70 -15.76 0.83
N GLY A 847 -25.17 -16.85 1.39
CA GLY A 847 -25.45 -18.22 0.96
C GLY A 847 -26.92 -18.60 1.08
N TRP A 848 -27.61 -18.11 2.11
CA TRP A 848 -29.03 -18.39 2.33
C TRP A 848 -29.90 -18.00 1.12
N PHE A 849 -29.52 -16.97 0.37
CA PHE A 849 -30.29 -16.48 -0.77
C PHE A 849 -29.76 -17.01 -2.10
N ILE A 850 -28.45 -16.90 -2.34
CA ILE A 850 -27.90 -17.24 -3.64
C ILE A 850 -27.76 -18.76 -3.84
N HIS A 851 -27.57 -19.53 -2.76
CA HIS A 851 -27.38 -20.98 -2.87
C HIS A 851 -28.65 -21.70 -3.34
N PRO A 852 -29.86 -21.41 -2.82
CA PRO A 852 -31.09 -21.95 -3.39
C PRO A 852 -31.29 -21.55 -4.85
N ILE A 853 -31.02 -20.29 -5.22
CA ILE A 853 -31.18 -19.80 -6.59
C ILE A 853 -30.28 -20.55 -7.58
N VAL A 854 -29.07 -20.94 -7.17
CA VAL A 854 -28.11 -21.64 -8.05
C VAL A 854 -28.33 -23.15 -8.03
N TYR A 855 -28.52 -23.74 -6.85
CA TYR A 855 -28.49 -25.18 -6.66
C TYR A 855 -29.86 -25.81 -6.45
N GLY A 856 -30.85 -25.05 -5.96
CA GLY A 856 -32.18 -25.53 -5.61
C GLY A 856 -32.33 -25.95 -4.14
N GLU A 857 -31.31 -25.71 -3.31
CA GLU A 857 -31.27 -26.10 -1.91
C GLU A 857 -30.51 -25.08 -1.05
N TYR A 858 -30.77 -25.09 0.26
CA TYR A 858 -30.03 -24.27 1.22
C TYR A 858 -28.60 -24.79 1.43
N PRO A 859 -27.64 -23.95 1.88
CA PRO A 859 -26.29 -24.42 2.20
C PRO A 859 -26.28 -25.56 3.24
N ASN A 860 -25.46 -26.60 3.03
CA ASN A 860 -25.35 -27.76 3.94
C ASN A 860 -25.12 -27.36 5.41
N THR A 861 -24.30 -26.33 5.63
CA THR A 861 -24.05 -25.75 6.96
C THR A 861 -25.33 -25.33 7.67
N MET A 862 -26.24 -24.66 6.94
CA MET A 862 -27.53 -24.22 7.48
C MET A 862 -28.47 -25.40 7.72
N GLN A 863 -28.55 -26.34 6.78
CA GLN A 863 -29.37 -27.55 6.94
C GLN A 863 -28.99 -28.31 8.22
N ASN A 864 -27.68 -28.47 8.48
CA ASN A 864 -27.16 -29.19 9.64
C ASN A 864 -27.42 -28.47 10.98
N ILE A 865 -27.41 -27.13 10.99
CA ILE A 865 -27.56 -26.32 12.22
C ILE A 865 -29.04 -26.04 12.53
N VAL A 866 -29.81 -25.63 11.52
CA VAL A 866 -31.20 -25.16 11.67
C VAL A 866 -32.18 -26.34 11.68
N LYS A 867 -31.88 -27.40 10.92
CA LYS A 867 -32.64 -28.66 10.86
C LYS A 867 -34.12 -28.44 10.56
N GLU A 868 -35.03 -28.97 11.39
CA GLU A 868 -36.48 -28.98 11.15
C GLU A 868 -37.11 -27.59 11.18
N ARG A 869 -36.40 -26.56 11.68
CA ARG A 869 -36.84 -25.16 11.61
C ARG A 869 -36.61 -24.55 10.22
N LEU A 870 -35.74 -25.15 9.41
CA LEU A 870 -35.49 -24.70 8.05
C LEU A 870 -36.57 -25.31 7.16
N PRO A 871 -37.37 -24.51 6.44
CA PRO A 871 -38.39 -25.05 5.55
C PRO A 871 -37.73 -25.87 4.44
N ASN A 872 -38.43 -26.91 3.97
CA ASN A 872 -38.00 -27.67 2.80
C ASN A 872 -38.71 -27.13 1.57
N PHE A 873 -37.99 -27.05 0.45
CA PHE A 873 -38.60 -26.77 -0.84
C PHE A 873 -39.33 -28.02 -1.35
N THR A 874 -40.57 -27.84 -1.80
CA THR A 874 -41.27 -28.81 -2.66
C THR A 874 -40.58 -28.89 -4.02
N GLU A 875 -40.81 -29.97 -4.79
CA GLU A 875 -40.22 -30.11 -6.13
C GLU A 875 -40.62 -28.96 -7.07
N GLU A 876 -41.86 -28.48 -6.94
CA GLU A 876 -42.37 -27.32 -7.66
C GLU A 876 -41.61 -26.04 -7.27
N GLU A 877 -41.39 -25.81 -5.97
CA GLU A 877 -40.63 -24.65 -5.48
C GLU A 877 -39.17 -24.71 -5.91
N VAL A 878 -38.53 -25.88 -5.90
CA VAL A 878 -37.15 -26.05 -6.41
C VAL A 878 -37.07 -25.63 -7.88
N LYS A 879 -38.06 -26.03 -8.71
CA LYS A 879 -38.14 -25.62 -10.13
C LYS A 879 -38.36 -24.12 -10.28
N MET A 880 -39.08 -23.48 -9.36
CA MET A 880 -39.31 -22.04 -9.37
C MET A 880 -38.08 -21.23 -8.94
N VAL A 881 -37.35 -21.70 -7.93
CA VAL A 881 -36.19 -21.02 -7.33
C VAL A 881 -34.94 -21.16 -8.21
N LYS A 882 -34.69 -22.35 -8.73
CA LYS A 882 -33.44 -22.63 -9.45
C LYS A 882 -33.39 -21.84 -10.76
N GLY A 883 -32.39 -20.97 -10.88
CA GLY A 883 -32.22 -20.07 -12.02
C GLY A 883 -33.20 -18.90 -12.04
N SER A 884 -33.79 -18.52 -10.90
CA SER A 884 -34.80 -17.45 -10.80
C SER A 884 -34.22 -16.02 -10.88
N ILE A 885 -33.06 -15.82 -11.49
CA ILE A 885 -32.45 -14.50 -11.72
C ILE A 885 -31.73 -14.45 -13.07
N ASP A 886 -31.67 -13.27 -13.68
CA ASP A 886 -30.87 -12.98 -14.87
C ASP A 886 -29.54 -12.25 -14.50
N PHE A 887 -29.50 -11.67 -13.30
CA PHE A 887 -28.32 -11.07 -12.67
C PHE A 887 -28.51 -10.96 -11.15
N VAL A 888 -27.41 -10.80 -10.41
CA VAL A 888 -27.40 -10.53 -8.97
C VAL A 888 -26.73 -9.17 -8.72
N GLY A 889 -27.36 -8.33 -7.90
CA GLY A 889 -26.71 -7.15 -7.36
C GLY A 889 -26.08 -7.45 -6.01
N ILE A 890 -24.92 -6.86 -5.76
CA ILE A 890 -24.19 -7.01 -4.50
C ILE A 890 -24.06 -5.63 -3.86
N ASN A 891 -24.65 -5.45 -2.68
CA ASN A 891 -24.40 -4.30 -1.81
C ASN A 891 -23.15 -4.64 -0.97
N GLN A 892 -22.09 -3.86 -1.12
CA GLN A 892 -20.81 -4.14 -0.48
C GLN A 892 -20.27 -2.87 0.15
N TYR A 893 -20.16 -2.86 1.48
CA TYR A 893 -19.71 -1.70 2.25
C TYR A 893 -18.43 -1.97 3.04
N THR A 894 -18.34 -3.12 3.73
CA THR A 894 -17.37 -3.34 4.81
C THR A 894 -16.90 -4.81 4.89
N THR A 895 -16.04 -5.11 5.86
CA THR A 895 -15.48 -6.43 6.14
C THR A 895 -15.26 -6.60 7.64
N TYR A 896 -15.50 -7.80 8.17
CA TYR A 896 -15.26 -8.14 9.58
C TYR A 896 -14.40 -9.38 9.75
N PHE A 897 -13.72 -9.50 10.90
CA PHE A 897 -13.14 -10.78 11.31
C PHE A 897 -14.19 -11.64 12.01
N MET A 898 -14.14 -12.95 11.76
CA MET A 898 -14.93 -13.96 12.45
C MET A 898 -14.02 -14.92 13.20
N SER A 899 -14.39 -15.24 14.44
CA SER A 899 -13.76 -16.32 15.20
C SER A 899 -14.78 -17.32 15.70
N ASP A 900 -14.33 -18.53 15.94
CA ASP A 900 -15.13 -19.52 16.65
C ASP A 900 -15.27 -19.11 18.13
N PRO A 901 -16.46 -19.22 18.74
CA PRO A 901 -16.69 -18.80 20.12
C PRO A 901 -15.93 -19.65 21.16
N LYS A 902 -15.24 -20.74 20.78
CA LYS A 902 -14.41 -21.67 21.59
C LYS A 902 -15.13 -22.42 22.72
N ILE A 903 -16.15 -21.82 23.31
CA ILE A 903 -17.06 -22.46 24.26
C ILE A 903 -18.33 -22.79 23.48
N SER A 904 -18.54 -24.09 23.22
CA SER A 904 -19.79 -24.58 22.62
C SER A 904 -20.94 -24.43 23.61
N THR A 905 -21.48 -23.23 23.76
CA THR A 905 -22.84 -23.06 24.28
C THR A 905 -23.78 -23.31 23.12
N THR A 906 -24.46 -24.46 23.10
CA THR A 906 -25.70 -24.56 22.33
C THR A 906 -26.54 -23.36 22.73
N PRO A 907 -26.91 -22.45 21.80
CA PRO A 907 -27.67 -21.26 22.17
C PRO A 907 -28.91 -21.71 22.95
N LYS A 908 -29.06 -21.22 24.19
CA LYS A 908 -30.27 -21.49 24.98
C LYS A 908 -31.51 -20.98 24.27
N ASP A 909 -31.35 -19.89 23.53
CA ASP A 909 -32.37 -19.26 22.71
C ASP A 909 -32.00 -19.47 21.23
N LEU A 910 -32.86 -20.17 20.49
CA LEU A 910 -32.73 -20.38 19.05
C LEU A 910 -33.13 -19.11 18.30
N GLY A 911 -32.37 -18.73 17.28
CA GLY A 911 -32.63 -17.51 16.52
C GLY A 911 -31.64 -17.31 15.39
N TYR A 912 -32.02 -16.51 14.39
CA TYR A 912 -31.22 -16.36 13.17
C TYR A 912 -29.76 -15.97 13.45
N GLN A 913 -29.51 -14.94 14.25
CA GLN A 913 -28.13 -14.49 14.54
C GLN A 913 -27.39 -15.49 15.44
N GLN A 914 -28.10 -16.15 16.36
CA GLN A 914 -27.55 -17.14 17.27
C GLN A 914 -27.12 -18.41 16.52
N ASP A 915 -27.86 -18.81 15.49
CA ASP A 915 -27.59 -20.00 14.67
C ASP A 915 -26.27 -19.88 13.87
N TRP A 916 -25.74 -18.67 13.64
CA TRP A 916 -24.45 -18.51 12.98
C TRP A 916 -23.32 -19.15 13.80
N ASN A 917 -23.46 -19.09 15.13
CA ASN A 917 -22.48 -19.56 16.11
C ASN A 917 -21.06 -19.02 15.82
N VAL A 918 -20.94 -17.68 15.74
CA VAL A 918 -19.68 -16.96 15.45
C VAL A 918 -19.51 -15.76 16.39
N THR A 919 -18.27 -15.34 16.60
CA THR A 919 -17.94 -14.09 17.29
C THR A 919 -17.45 -13.05 16.29
N PHE A 920 -18.13 -11.89 16.28
CA PHE A 920 -17.70 -10.72 15.50
C PHE A 920 -16.48 -10.07 16.13
N ASN A 921 -15.43 -9.88 15.34
CA ASN A 921 -14.21 -9.21 15.75
C ASN A 921 -13.92 -8.05 14.79
N PHE A 922 -13.80 -6.84 15.35
CA PHE A 922 -13.51 -5.63 14.57
C PHE A 922 -12.03 -5.28 14.52
N ALA A 923 -11.21 -6.00 15.30
CA ALA A 923 -9.78 -5.82 15.41
C ALA A 923 -9.06 -7.17 15.58
N LYS A 924 -7.81 -7.23 15.16
CA LYS A 924 -6.90 -8.35 15.38
C LYS A 924 -5.71 -7.86 16.20
N ASN A 925 -5.50 -8.43 17.38
CA ASN A 925 -4.46 -8.01 18.32
C ASN A 925 -4.48 -6.50 18.63
N GLY A 926 -5.68 -5.93 18.83
CA GLY A 926 -5.87 -4.50 19.09
C GLY A 926 -5.80 -3.58 17.86
N THR A 927 -5.46 -4.10 16.67
CA THR A 927 -5.45 -3.32 15.42
C THR A 927 -6.77 -3.50 14.66
N PRO A 928 -7.55 -2.43 14.41
CA PRO A 928 -8.79 -2.51 13.63
C PRO A 928 -8.58 -3.09 12.23
N ILE A 929 -9.60 -3.75 11.67
CA ILE A 929 -9.54 -4.35 10.33
C ILE A 929 -9.31 -3.32 9.21
N GLY A 930 -9.71 -2.07 9.44
CA GLY A 930 -9.44 -0.92 8.59
C GLY A 930 -9.81 0.38 9.31
N PRO A 931 -9.58 1.55 8.67
CA PRO A 931 -10.10 2.82 9.18
C PRO A 931 -11.63 2.78 9.28
N ARG A 932 -12.20 3.23 10.39
CA ARG A 932 -13.66 3.29 10.58
C ARG A 932 -14.21 4.60 10.00
N ALA A 933 -15.36 4.53 9.33
CA ALA A 933 -16.12 5.72 8.93
C ALA A 933 -16.90 6.30 10.14
N HIS A 934 -17.94 7.11 9.89
CA HIS A 934 -18.73 7.65 10.98
C HIS A 934 -19.57 6.57 11.68
N SER A 935 -20.22 5.70 10.91
CA SER A 935 -21.00 4.58 11.43
C SER A 935 -20.14 3.53 12.13
N GLU A 936 -20.56 3.07 13.31
CA GLU A 936 -19.78 2.12 14.13
C GLU A 936 -19.51 0.78 13.44
N TRP A 937 -20.39 0.39 12.53
CA TRP A 937 -20.32 -0.85 11.76
C TRP A 937 -19.47 -0.72 10.48
N LEU A 938 -19.20 0.49 9.99
CA LEU A 938 -18.60 0.68 8.67
C LEU A 938 -17.08 0.87 8.77
N TYR A 939 -16.33 -0.11 8.26
CA TYR A 939 -14.88 -0.08 8.15
C TYR A 939 -14.45 -0.07 6.67
N ASN A 940 -13.50 0.80 6.34
CA ASN A 940 -12.97 0.98 4.99
C ASN A 940 -11.95 -0.12 4.68
N VAL A 941 -12.40 -1.19 4.02
CA VAL A 941 -11.62 -2.40 3.77
C VAL A 941 -11.74 -2.81 2.29
N PRO A 942 -11.06 -2.11 1.37
CA PRO A 942 -11.27 -2.26 -0.08
C PRO A 942 -11.02 -3.69 -0.59
N TRP A 943 -10.00 -4.40 -0.07
CA TRP A 943 -9.70 -5.78 -0.47
C TRP A 943 -10.83 -6.78 -0.16
N GLY A 944 -11.72 -6.44 0.78
CA GLY A 944 -12.88 -7.25 1.11
C GLY A 944 -13.88 -7.34 -0.03
N MET A 945 -14.03 -6.26 -0.81
CA MET A 945 -14.90 -6.27 -1.99
C MET A 945 -14.40 -7.24 -3.06
N TYR A 946 -13.08 -7.23 -3.35
CA TYR A 946 -12.49 -8.19 -4.29
C TYR A 946 -12.79 -9.64 -3.84
N LYS A 947 -12.56 -9.96 -2.56
CA LYS A 947 -12.84 -11.31 -2.03
C LYS A 947 -14.32 -11.67 -2.09
N ALA A 948 -15.22 -10.75 -1.78
CA ALA A 948 -16.66 -10.98 -1.88
C ALA A 948 -17.09 -11.32 -3.31
N LEU A 949 -16.65 -10.53 -4.29
CA LEU A 949 -16.99 -10.73 -5.70
C LEU A 949 -16.40 -12.03 -6.26
N MET A 950 -15.14 -12.33 -5.93
CA MET A 950 -14.49 -13.57 -6.34
C MET A 950 -15.12 -14.80 -5.69
N TYR A 951 -15.58 -14.70 -4.44
CA TYR A 951 -16.33 -15.77 -3.78
C TYR A 951 -17.62 -16.10 -4.52
N ILE A 952 -18.37 -15.09 -4.97
CA ILE A 952 -19.58 -15.32 -5.77
C ILE A 952 -19.23 -15.97 -7.11
N LYS A 953 -18.19 -15.46 -7.78
CA LYS A 953 -17.68 -16.03 -9.04
C LYS A 953 -17.35 -17.52 -8.88
N GLU A 954 -16.52 -17.86 -7.90
CA GLU A 954 -15.94 -19.19 -7.73
C GLU A 954 -16.96 -20.22 -7.25
N ARG A 955 -17.95 -19.80 -6.44
CA ARG A 955 -18.86 -20.72 -5.76
C ARG A 955 -20.26 -20.81 -6.35
N TYR A 956 -20.65 -19.85 -7.19
CA TYR A 956 -22.01 -19.74 -7.71
C TYR A 956 -22.07 -19.64 -9.24
N SER A 957 -21.10 -20.24 -9.94
CA SER A 957 -21.05 -20.33 -11.41
C SER A 957 -20.92 -18.98 -12.13
N ASN A 958 -20.24 -18.00 -11.52
CA ASN A 958 -19.97 -16.68 -12.10
C ASN A 958 -21.20 -16.00 -12.73
N PRO A 959 -22.27 -15.76 -11.95
CA PRO A 959 -23.48 -15.14 -12.46
C PRO A 959 -23.17 -13.70 -12.93
N THR A 960 -24.04 -13.13 -13.76
CA THR A 960 -23.90 -11.70 -14.09
C THR A 960 -24.13 -10.88 -12.82
N MET A 961 -23.14 -10.07 -12.45
CA MET A 961 -23.11 -9.28 -11.23
C MET A 961 -23.18 -7.78 -11.53
N ILE A 962 -23.77 -7.04 -10.60
CA ILE A 962 -23.73 -5.57 -10.53
C ILE A 962 -23.36 -5.21 -9.09
N LEU A 963 -22.43 -4.28 -8.89
CA LEU A 963 -22.26 -3.71 -7.55
C LEU A 963 -23.34 -2.64 -7.36
N SER A 964 -24.38 -2.95 -6.60
CA SER A 964 -25.63 -2.19 -6.55
C SER A 964 -25.63 -1.08 -5.51
N GLU A 965 -24.79 -1.19 -4.49
CA GLU A 965 -24.52 -0.14 -3.51
C GLU A 965 -23.10 -0.29 -2.95
N ASN A 966 -22.39 0.84 -2.89
CA ASN A 966 -21.07 0.95 -2.26
C ASN A 966 -20.82 2.40 -1.84
N GLY A 967 -20.42 2.65 -0.58
CA GLY A 967 -20.28 4.00 -0.04
C GLY A 967 -19.79 4.07 1.39
N MET A 968 -19.53 5.30 1.87
CA MET A 968 -19.14 5.58 3.26
C MET A 968 -19.79 6.87 3.76
N ASP A 969 -19.96 6.97 5.09
CA ASP A 969 -20.63 8.10 5.73
C ASP A 969 -19.73 9.08 6.49
N ASP A 970 -20.14 10.35 6.43
CA ASP A 970 -19.61 11.43 7.26
C ASP A 970 -20.62 11.78 8.38
N PRO A 971 -20.18 12.48 9.45
CA PRO A 971 -21.08 12.97 10.49
C PRO A 971 -22.14 13.94 9.95
N GLY A 972 -23.35 13.86 10.47
CA GLY A 972 -24.49 14.68 10.02
C GLY A 972 -24.36 16.18 10.33
N ASN A 973 -23.57 16.53 11.34
CA ASN A 973 -23.38 17.91 11.83
C ASN A 973 -22.24 18.70 11.14
N ILE A 974 -21.67 18.17 10.04
CA ILE A 974 -20.64 18.87 9.28
C ILE A 974 -21.19 20.12 8.58
N THR A 975 -20.37 21.17 8.54
CA THR A 975 -20.68 22.40 7.80
C THR A 975 -20.66 22.16 6.29
N LEU A 976 -21.34 23.00 5.51
CA LEU A 976 -21.35 22.93 4.03
C LEU A 976 -19.92 22.85 3.45
N THR A 977 -19.02 23.73 3.91
CA THR A 977 -17.62 23.76 3.43
C THR A 977 -16.86 22.48 3.75
N GLN A 978 -17.07 21.90 4.93
CA GLN A 978 -16.47 20.62 5.30
C GLN A 978 -17.07 19.46 4.49
N GLY A 979 -18.40 19.46 4.31
CA GLY A 979 -19.11 18.43 3.54
C GLY A 979 -18.76 18.43 2.05
N GLN A 980 -18.45 19.59 1.46
CA GLN A 980 -17.99 19.68 0.07
C GLN A 980 -16.56 19.12 -0.10
N ASN A 981 -15.69 19.24 0.91
CA ASN A 981 -14.29 18.82 0.84
C ASN A 981 -14.08 17.36 1.35
N ASP A 982 -14.76 16.40 0.73
CA ASP A 982 -14.85 15.01 1.17
C ASP A 982 -13.76 14.08 0.61
N THR A 983 -12.50 14.46 0.79
CA THR A 983 -11.34 13.72 0.25
C THR A 983 -11.24 12.27 0.75
N THR A 984 -11.73 11.95 1.96
CA THR A 984 -11.81 10.57 2.47
C THR A 984 -12.74 9.71 1.60
N ARG A 985 -13.88 10.26 1.16
CA ARG A 985 -14.85 9.58 0.28
C ARG A 985 -14.25 9.35 -1.11
N ILE A 986 -13.46 10.30 -1.64
CA ILE A 986 -12.69 10.10 -2.89
C ILE A 986 -11.73 8.91 -2.73
N LYS A 987 -10.94 8.88 -1.66
CA LYS A 987 -10.02 7.76 -1.40
C LYS A 987 -10.76 6.43 -1.30
N TYR A 988 -11.90 6.40 -0.59
CA TYR A 988 -12.76 5.22 -0.49
C TYR A 988 -13.15 4.71 -1.89
N TYR A 989 -13.78 5.56 -2.71
CA TYR A 989 -14.25 5.17 -4.03
C TYR A 989 -13.12 4.73 -4.96
N ARG A 990 -12.00 5.44 -4.97
CA ARG A 990 -10.83 5.07 -5.78
C ARG A 990 -10.28 3.69 -5.38
N ASP A 991 -10.06 3.46 -4.09
CA ASP A 991 -9.47 2.22 -3.61
C ASP A 991 -10.44 1.03 -3.80
N TYR A 992 -11.76 1.24 -3.63
CA TYR A 992 -12.78 0.23 -3.91
C TYR A 992 -12.89 -0.03 -5.43
N LEU A 993 -13.03 0.99 -6.28
CA LEU A 993 -13.12 0.80 -7.73
C LEU A 993 -11.88 0.11 -8.31
N ALA A 994 -10.69 0.30 -7.74
CA ALA A 994 -9.50 -0.46 -8.11
C ALA A 994 -9.65 -1.97 -7.80
N GLN A 995 -10.25 -2.34 -6.67
CA GLN A 995 -10.53 -3.74 -6.31
C GLN A 995 -11.67 -4.34 -7.16
N LEU A 996 -12.68 -3.55 -7.51
CA LEU A 996 -13.73 -3.92 -8.46
C LEU A 996 -13.12 -4.21 -9.84
N LYS A 997 -12.28 -3.31 -10.35
CA LYS A 997 -11.55 -3.46 -11.61
C LYS A 997 -10.67 -4.70 -11.61
N LYS A 998 -9.94 -4.94 -10.50
CA LYS A 998 -9.17 -6.17 -10.33
C LYS A 998 -10.05 -7.43 -10.42
N ALA A 999 -11.22 -7.43 -9.78
CA ALA A 999 -12.15 -8.57 -9.87
C ALA A 999 -12.66 -8.79 -11.30
N VAL A 1000 -12.93 -7.70 -12.05
CA VAL A 1000 -13.27 -7.76 -13.48
C VAL A 1000 -12.13 -8.38 -14.29
N ASP A 1001 -10.89 -7.93 -14.08
CA ASP A 1001 -9.71 -8.42 -14.79
C ASP A 1001 -9.41 -9.89 -14.48
N ASP A 1002 -9.69 -10.32 -13.25
CA ASP A 1002 -9.60 -11.71 -12.81
C ASP A 1002 -10.84 -12.56 -13.22
N GLY A 1003 -11.72 -12.01 -14.06
CA GLY A 1003 -12.79 -12.73 -14.75
C GLY A 1003 -14.15 -12.80 -14.04
N ALA A 1004 -14.41 -11.95 -13.05
CA ALA A 1004 -15.75 -11.80 -12.48
C ALA A 1004 -16.68 -11.13 -13.51
N ASN A 1005 -17.87 -11.72 -13.73
CA ASN A 1005 -18.83 -11.22 -14.71
C ASN A 1005 -19.61 -9.98 -14.20
N LEU A 1006 -18.90 -8.86 -14.02
CA LEU A 1006 -19.44 -7.60 -13.51
C LEU A 1006 -19.83 -6.66 -14.65
N THR A 1007 -21.02 -6.09 -14.57
CA THR A 1007 -21.61 -5.26 -15.64
C THR A 1007 -21.95 -3.83 -15.22
N GLY A 1008 -21.88 -3.52 -13.92
CA GLY A 1008 -22.08 -2.15 -13.47
C GLY A 1008 -21.70 -1.91 -12.02
N TYR A 1009 -21.59 -0.62 -11.68
CA TYR A 1009 -21.26 -0.08 -10.36
C TYR A 1009 -22.19 1.08 -10.01
N PHE A 1010 -22.78 1.04 -8.82
CA PHE A 1010 -23.69 2.05 -8.30
C PHE A 1010 -23.17 2.63 -6.99
N ALA A 1011 -22.84 3.92 -7.01
CA ALA A 1011 -22.40 4.64 -5.82
C ALA A 1011 -23.57 4.87 -4.85
N TRP A 1012 -23.36 4.55 -3.57
CA TRP A 1012 -24.29 4.86 -2.49
C TRP A 1012 -23.79 6.08 -1.70
N SER A 1013 -24.46 7.22 -1.76
CA SER A 1013 -25.70 7.53 -2.48
C SER A 1013 -25.56 8.82 -3.30
N LEU A 1014 -26.57 9.14 -4.11
CA LEU A 1014 -26.56 10.43 -4.83
C LEU A 1014 -26.61 11.61 -3.85
N LEU A 1015 -27.53 11.58 -2.89
CA LEU A 1015 -27.86 12.70 -2.00
C LEU A 1015 -27.62 12.32 -0.53
N ASP A 1016 -27.10 13.26 0.26
CA ASP A 1016 -27.21 13.16 1.72
C ASP A 1016 -28.70 13.10 2.08
N ASN A 1017 -29.14 12.00 2.70
CA ASN A 1017 -30.55 11.68 2.90
C ASN A 1017 -30.82 11.17 4.34
N PHE A 1018 -32.04 10.68 4.60
CA PHE A 1018 -32.42 10.08 5.88
C PHE A 1018 -31.91 8.63 6.00
N GLU A 1019 -30.98 8.36 6.91
CA GLU A 1019 -30.26 7.08 7.02
C GLU A 1019 -30.82 6.16 8.13
N TRP A 1020 -32.01 5.60 7.90
CA TRP A 1020 -32.64 4.58 8.77
C TRP A 1020 -32.58 4.93 10.27
N LEU A 1021 -31.93 4.09 11.10
CA LEU A 1021 -31.79 4.29 12.55
C LEU A 1021 -30.96 5.53 12.91
N SER A 1022 -30.07 5.95 12.02
CA SER A 1022 -29.20 7.12 12.18
C SER A 1022 -29.91 8.44 11.82
N GLY A 1023 -31.11 8.40 11.22
CA GLY A 1023 -31.83 9.60 10.82
C GLY A 1023 -30.95 10.55 10.00
N TYR A 1024 -30.83 11.82 10.42
CA TYR A 1024 -29.96 12.82 9.76
C TYR A 1024 -28.56 12.95 10.38
N THR A 1025 -28.15 12.05 11.29
CA THR A 1025 -26.82 12.12 11.92
C THR A 1025 -25.72 11.49 11.08
N SER A 1026 -26.05 10.91 9.92
CA SER A 1026 -25.11 10.29 8.98
C SER A 1026 -25.36 10.83 7.56
N ARG A 1027 -24.30 10.94 6.75
CA ARG A 1027 -24.32 11.54 5.40
C ARG A 1027 -23.54 10.69 4.41
N PHE A 1028 -24.23 9.92 3.55
CA PHE A 1028 -23.62 9.06 2.53
C PHE A 1028 -23.48 9.71 1.14
N GLY A 1029 -24.21 10.77 0.86
CA GLY A 1029 -24.35 11.31 -0.49
C GLY A 1029 -23.05 11.84 -1.09
N ILE A 1030 -22.88 11.70 -2.41
CA ILE A 1030 -21.87 12.45 -3.16
C ILE A 1030 -22.29 13.92 -3.41
N VAL A 1031 -23.54 14.26 -3.12
CA VAL A 1031 -24.09 15.61 -3.12
C VAL A 1031 -24.53 15.97 -1.69
N TYR A 1032 -24.01 17.08 -1.18
CA TYR A 1032 -24.42 17.62 0.11
C TYR A 1032 -25.81 18.25 -0.01
N VAL A 1033 -26.72 17.90 0.89
CA VAL A 1033 -28.03 18.53 1.02
C VAL A 1033 -28.08 19.33 2.33
N ASP A 1034 -28.37 20.63 2.23
CA ASP A 1034 -28.67 21.44 3.41
C ASP A 1034 -30.10 21.16 3.85
N TYR A 1035 -30.28 20.48 4.99
CA TYR A 1035 -31.61 20.08 5.46
C TYR A 1035 -32.50 21.26 5.89
N LYS A 1036 -31.99 22.49 5.94
CA LYS A 1036 -32.79 23.68 6.27
C LYS A 1036 -33.58 24.20 5.06
N ASP A 1037 -32.95 24.24 3.89
CA ASP A 1037 -33.55 24.80 2.66
C ASP A 1037 -33.59 23.82 1.48
N LEU A 1038 -33.10 22.61 1.71
CA LEU A 1038 -32.99 21.50 0.77
C LEU A 1038 -32.15 21.83 -0.47
N LYS A 1039 -31.21 22.78 -0.42
CA LYS A 1039 -30.31 23.01 -1.56
C LYS A 1039 -29.27 21.91 -1.70
N ARG A 1040 -28.98 21.55 -2.97
CA ARG A 1040 -28.00 20.53 -3.36
C ARG A 1040 -26.67 21.17 -3.72
N TYR A 1041 -25.57 20.63 -3.20
CA TYR A 1041 -24.21 21.08 -3.49
C TYR A 1041 -23.32 19.87 -3.82
N PRO A 1042 -22.81 19.72 -5.06
CA PRO A 1042 -21.89 18.63 -5.39
C PRO A 1042 -20.65 18.65 -4.49
N LYS A 1043 -20.31 17.50 -3.90
CA LYS A 1043 -19.07 17.33 -3.14
C LYS A 1043 -17.90 17.08 -4.09
N MET A 1044 -16.68 17.14 -3.58
CA MET A 1044 -15.49 16.82 -4.39
C MET A 1044 -15.54 15.38 -4.93
N SER A 1045 -16.13 14.43 -4.21
CA SER A 1045 -16.37 13.07 -4.72
C SER A 1045 -17.28 13.02 -5.94
N ALA A 1046 -18.30 13.89 -6.03
CA ALA A 1046 -19.11 14.02 -7.23
C ALA A 1046 -18.28 14.55 -8.42
N LEU A 1047 -17.46 15.58 -8.18
CA LEU A 1047 -16.55 16.12 -9.21
C LEU A 1047 -15.50 15.09 -9.66
N TRP A 1048 -15.05 14.24 -8.74
CA TRP A 1048 -14.16 13.12 -9.03
C TRP A 1048 -14.83 12.10 -9.95
N PHE A 1049 -16.08 11.71 -9.68
CA PHE A 1049 -16.86 10.85 -10.59
C PHE A 1049 -17.06 11.52 -11.95
N LYS A 1050 -17.33 12.83 -12.00
CA LYS A 1050 -17.47 13.55 -13.28
C LYS A 1050 -16.21 13.43 -14.15
N GLN A 1051 -15.03 13.48 -13.54
CA GLN A 1051 -13.75 13.30 -14.23
C GLN A 1051 -13.53 11.83 -14.64
N LEU A 1052 -13.76 10.87 -13.74
CA LEU A 1052 -13.64 9.43 -14.01
C LEU A 1052 -14.53 8.99 -15.18
N LEU A 1053 -15.75 9.51 -15.22
CA LEU A 1053 -16.81 9.14 -16.17
C LEU A 1053 -16.84 10.03 -17.43
N LYS A 1054 -15.84 10.90 -17.59
CA LYS A 1054 -15.71 11.76 -18.77
C LYS A 1054 -15.75 10.91 -20.03
N ARG A 1055 -16.66 11.24 -20.94
CA ARG A 1055 -16.79 10.61 -22.25
C ARG A 1055 -15.81 11.31 -23.20
N ASP A 1056 -15.12 10.55 -24.04
CA ASP A 1056 -14.27 11.15 -25.08
C ASP A 1056 -15.12 12.03 -25.99
N GLN A 1057 -14.64 13.24 -26.27
CA GLN A 1057 -15.23 14.06 -27.32
C GLN A 1057 -14.97 13.34 -28.64
N LYS A 1058 -16.05 12.94 -29.29
CA LYS A 1058 -16.01 12.41 -30.66
C LYS A 1058 -15.54 13.46 -31.65
#